data_AF-A0A5J4QG00-F1
#
_entry.id   AF-A0A5J4QG00-F1
#
_cell.length_a   1.000
_cell.length_b   1.000
_cell.length_c   1.000
_cell.angle_alpha   90.00
_cell.angle_beta   90.00
_cell.angle_gamma   90.00
#
_symmetry.space_group_name_H-M   'P 1'
#
loop_
_entity.id
_entity.type
_entity.pdbx_description
1 polymer ?
#
loop_
_entity_poly.entity_id
_entity_poly.type
_entity_poly.pdbx_seq_one_letter_code
_entity_poly.pdbx_strand_id
1 'polypeptide(L)'
;ENNYHPNIAKEIKKWKEDHFSWAIRYIYGIEKDYRLVKVGKVGCYLHGDGLANVIHSDGLARFSHADYKGKLLFKDTYFPQENKQFDVVVSNPPYSVSAFRNNANKYYGKSDFDLYDSLTDNSSEIECLFVERTKQLLKDGGIAGIILPSSMLTNEGIYTKAREIILQYFEIIAITELGSNTFMATGTNTIVLFLRRRNNYESIHLKKSVERFFDDWQDVTRNGIEKPVSKYVNHVWDGIAMDDYVTLLKKVPNETVANHEIYKEYRKKIKTKTEKEFWNEIIEIEKEKLYYFILVYPQKTVLVKTGEKNAEKRFLGYEFSNRRGSEGIHPIQRGKTIDECTCLFDNERFDNPEKASTYVYKAFAGNYDYPIHESMKANISRLRLADMMTFDRAGFEKNISTAIKKKVHYDEIWGTGQLVALNDISEIKKGTSITKEHTKDGNIPVVAGGKEPAYFHNEANRTGNIITISASGAYSGFVNYFEIPIFASDCNTIQSKEEKTISTKLIYLFLKSIQEEIYGLQRGQAQPHVYAEDLATIKIPFPPKEIQEKIVAEIEALEKKEEKAKEHIEKLKESIANKFNTNTTNTYEMQKLGDVCDMRAGMFVNVGDIHDSVQNGLYPCYGGNGLRGYTKTFTHEGLYSLVGRQGALCGNVHLVNGKFHATEHALVITPKLNVDTIWLYHKLISMNLNQYATGTAQPGLSVINLTPIQIYLPPLSEQQKIVSEIGKMEVQIAEAQKIIDSSTELKNEILRRYL
;
A
#
# COMPACT_ATOMS: atom_id res chain seq x y z
N GLU A 1 -20.87 -26.19 -35.08
CA GLU A 1 -19.91 -26.78 -36.05
C GLU A 1 -20.20 -26.31 -37.48
N ASN A 2 -21.42 -26.47 -38.00
CA ASN A 2 -21.77 -26.07 -39.38
C ASN A 2 -21.70 -24.56 -39.67
N ASN A 3 -21.56 -23.71 -38.65
CA ASN A 3 -21.44 -22.26 -38.78
C ASN A 3 -19.98 -21.77 -38.85
N TYR A 4 -18.99 -22.67 -38.76
CA TYR A 4 -17.57 -22.32 -38.82
C TYR A 4 -16.95 -22.80 -40.13
N HIS A 5 -15.90 -22.11 -40.59
CA HIS A 5 -15.10 -22.52 -41.74
C HIS A 5 -14.67 -24.00 -41.60
N PRO A 6 -14.67 -24.83 -42.67
CA PRO A 6 -14.46 -26.28 -42.57
C PRO A 6 -13.24 -26.73 -41.77
N ASN A 7 -12.12 -25.99 -41.86
CA ASN A 7 -10.91 -26.25 -41.08
C ASN A 7 -11.13 -26.03 -39.57
N ILE A 8 -11.84 -24.97 -39.18
CA ILE A 8 -12.17 -24.66 -37.78
C ILE A 8 -13.19 -25.68 -37.25
N ALA A 9 -14.21 -26.02 -38.04
CA ALA A 9 -15.18 -27.05 -37.67
C ALA A 9 -14.50 -28.41 -37.41
N LYS A 10 -13.50 -28.77 -38.21
CA LYS A 10 -12.69 -29.99 -38.02
C LYS A 10 -11.84 -29.94 -36.75
N GLU A 11 -11.22 -28.80 -36.42
CA GLU A 11 -10.47 -28.67 -35.16
C GLU A 11 -11.39 -28.69 -33.93
N ILE A 12 -12.57 -28.06 -33.99
CA ILE A 12 -13.57 -28.12 -32.92
C ILE A 12 -14.06 -29.55 -32.71
N LYS A 13 -14.34 -30.28 -33.80
CA LYS A 13 -14.75 -31.69 -33.71
C LYS A 13 -13.65 -32.55 -33.09
N LYS A 14 -12.40 -32.37 -33.51
CA LYS A 14 -11.24 -33.06 -32.94
C LYS A 14 -11.05 -32.73 -31.46
N TRP A 15 -11.27 -31.48 -31.05
CA TRP A 15 -11.22 -31.08 -29.64
C TRP A 15 -12.34 -31.75 -28.82
N LYS A 16 -13.56 -31.88 -29.33
CA LYS A 16 -14.62 -32.61 -28.63
C LYS A 16 -14.33 -34.11 -28.49
N GLU A 17 -13.68 -34.70 -29.48
CA GLU A 17 -13.29 -36.11 -29.48
C GLU A 17 -12.05 -36.36 -28.60
N ASP A 18 -11.10 -35.42 -28.57
CA ASP A 18 -9.88 -35.42 -27.76
C ASP A 18 -9.58 -33.98 -27.28
N HIS A 19 -10.07 -33.68 -26.07
CA HIS A 19 -10.06 -32.35 -25.44
C HIS A 19 -8.66 -31.79 -25.23
N PHE A 20 -7.63 -32.63 -25.31
CA PHE A 20 -6.23 -32.24 -25.04
C PHE A 20 -5.30 -32.41 -26.25
N SER A 21 -5.84 -32.73 -27.42
CA SER A 21 -5.06 -32.84 -28.67
C SER A 21 -4.28 -31.56 -29.05
N TRP A 22 -4.60 -30.42 -28.45
CA TRP A 22 -3.87 -29.15 -28.59
C TRP A 22 -2.55 -29.13 -27.82
N ALA A 23 -2.41 -29.90 -26.74
CA ALA A 23 -1.23 -29.90 -25.87
C ALA A 23 0.06 -30.27 -26.63
N ILE A 24 -0.04 -31.18 -27.62
CA ILE A 24 1.08 -31.57 -28.48
C ILE A 24 1.63 -30.43 -29.34
N ARG A 25 0.86 -29.37 -29.56
CA ARG A 25 1.28 -28.22 -30.37
C ARG A 25 1.74 -27.04 -29.54
N TYR A 26 1.22 -26.89 -28.33
CA TYR A 26 1.36 -25.65 -27.56
C TYR A 26 2.03 -25.81 -26.20
N ILE A 27 2.05 -27.03 -25.62
CA ILE A 27 2.65 -27.27 -24.30
C ILE A 27 3.99 -27.97 -24.46
N TYR A 28 5.02 -27.34 -23.89
CA TYR A 28 6.40 -27.82 -23.89
C TYR A 28 6.95 -27.77 -22.47
N GLY A 29 7.68 -28.81 -22.09
CA GLY A 29 8.48 -28.84 -20.87
C GLY A 29 9.87 -29.35 -21.21
N ILE A 30 10.91 -28.76 -20.63
CA ILE A 30 12.30 -29.17 -20.84
C ILE A 30 12.91 -29.43 -19.47
N GLU A 31 13.39 -30.65 -19.26
CA GLU A 31 13.98 -31.06 -17.99
C GLU A 31 15.18 -31.97 -18.24
N LYS A 32 16.23 -31.76 -17.45
CA LYS A 32 17.52 -32.44 -17.58
C LYS A 32 17.54 -33.75 -16.79
N ASP A 33 16.79 -33.87 -15.69
CA ASP A 33 16.65 -35.14 -14.96
C ASP A 33 15.60 -36.03 -15.65
N TYR A 34 16.07 -37.14 -16.22
CA TYR A 34 15.24 -38.14 -16.90
C TYR A 34 14.08 -38.70 -16.04
N ARG A 35 14.26 -38.82 -14.72
CA ARG A 35 13.20 -39.29 -13.81
C ARG A 35 12.10 -38.23 -13.70
N LEU A 36 12.46 -36.96 -13.57
CA LEU A 36 11.49 -35.87 -13.54
C LEU A 36 10.75 -35.74 -14.88
N VAL A 37 11.43 -35.95 -16.01
CA VAL A 37 10.77 -36.05 -17.33
C VAL A 37 9.71 -37.15 -17.36
N LYS A 38 10.03 -38.35 -16.83
CA LYS A 38 9.05 -39.44 -16.74
C LYS A 38 7.86 -39.08 -15.86
N VAL A 39 8.13 -38.51 -14.67
CA VAL A 39 7.08 -38.07 -13.74
C VAL A 39 6.18 -37.03 -14.40
N GLY A 40 6.76 -36.02 -15.06
CA GLY A 40 6.01 -35.00 -15.79
C GLY A 40 5.14 -35.59 -16.89
N LYS A 41 5.67 -36.51 -17.70
CA LYS A 41 4.89 -37.19 -18.76
C LYS A 41 3.73 -38.01 -18.20
N VAL A 42 3.96 -38.76 -17.12
CA VAL A 42 2.91 -39.54 -16.45
C VAL A 42 1.88 -38.62 -15.83
N GLY A 43 2.30 -37.52 -15.21
CA GLY A 43 1.42 -36.47 -14.69
C GLY A 43 0.50 -35.93 -15.78
N CYS A 44 1.05 -35.48 -16.90
CA CYS A 44 0.26 -35.03 -18.03
C CYS A 44 -0.73 -36.11 -18.52
N TYR A 45 -0.29 -37.37 -18.59
CA TYR A 45 -1.16 -38.46 -18.98
C TYR A 45 -2.34 -38.67 -18.02
N LEU A 46 -2.11 -38.61 -16.70
CA LEU A 46 -3.14 -38.78 -15.68
C LEU A 46 -4.13 -37.61 -15.61
N HIS A 47 -3.69 -36.40 -15.97
CA HIS A 47 -4.53 -35.19 -15.98
C HIS A 47 -5.20 -34.92 -17.34
N GLY A 48 -5.00 -35.82 -18.32
CA GLY A 48 -5.66 -35.79 -19.63
C GLY A 48 -4.85 -35.12 -20.74
N ASP A 49 -3.82 -34.34 -20.42
CA ASP A 49 -2.96 -33.62 -21.35
C ASP A 49 -1.70 -34.38 -21.80
N GLY A 50 -1.75 -35.73 -21.77
CA GLY A 50 -0.65 -36.68 -21.98
C GLY A 50 0.13 -36.59 -23.31
N LEU A 51 -0.24 -35.66 -24.19
CA LEU A 51 0.44 -35.37 -25.44
C LEU A 51 1.40 -34.17 -25.36
N ALA A 52 1.54 -33.52 -24.20
CA ALA A 52 2.49 -32.42 -23.98
C ALA A 52 3.94 -32.81 -24.35
N ASN A 53 4.69 -31.87 -24.94
CA ASN A 53 6.08 -32.08 -25.34
C ASN A 53 7.04 -31.95 -24.15
N VAL A 54 7.09 -32.96 -23.29
CA VAL A 54 8.12 -33.04 -22.23
C VAL A 54 9.41 -33.64 -22.83
N ILE A 55 10.44 -32.81 -22.95
CA ILE A 55 11.72 -33.09 -23.62
C ILE A 55 12.79 -33.32 -22.55
N HIS A 56 13.49 -34.45 -22.66
CA HIS A 56 14.69 -34.71 -21.86
C HIS A 56 15.89 -34.03 -22.54
N SER A 57 16.27 -32.84 -22.07
CA SER A 57 17.42 -32.10 -22.58
C SER A 57 17.88 -31.02 -21.60
N ASP A 58 19.00 -30.37 -21.92
CA ASP A 58 19.45 -29.19 -21.20
C ASP A 58 18.66 -27.96 -21.69
N GLY A 59 17.98 -27.27 -20.77
CA GLY A 59 17.16 -26.09 -21.10
C GLY A 59 17.90 -24.96 -21.83
N LEU A 60 19.22 -24.92 -21.71
CA LEU A 60 20.07 -23.94 -22.40
C LEU A 60 20.65 -24.46 -23.72
N ALA A 61 20.40 -25.70 -24.12
CA ALA A 61 20.91 -26.24 -25.38
C ALA A 61 20.54 -25.37 -26.58
N ARG A 62 21.43 -25.28 -27.57
CA ARG A 62 21.18 -24.54 -28.82
C ARG A 62 19.94 -25.09 -29.52
N PHE A 63 19.17 -24.24 -30.19
CA PHE A 63 17.92 -24.67 -30.85
C PHE A 63 18.12 -25.74 -31.94
N SER A 64 19.32 -25.82 -32.52
CA SER A 64 19.69 -26.88 -33.48
C SER A 64 20.14 -28.19 -32.84
N HIS A 65 20.11 -28.32 -31.51
CA HIS A 65 20.47 -29.56 -30.81
C HIS A 65 19.52 -30.70 -31.22
N ALA A 66 20.05 -31.94 -31.27
CA ALA A 66 19.30 -33.10 -31.76
C ALA A 66 18.00 -33.35 -30.96
N ASP A 67 18.02 -33.09 -29.66
CA ASP A 67 16.86 -33.26 -28.76
C ASP A 67 15.68 -32.32 -29.10
N TYR A 68 15.95 -31.21 -29.80
CA TYR A 68 14.95 -30.20 -30.20
C TYR A 68 14.48 -30.35 -31.64
N LYS A 69 14.96 -31.37 -32.36
CA LYS A 69 14.62 -31.61 -33.75
C LYS A 69 13.10 -31.69 -33.95
N GLY A 70 12.58 -30.88 -34.88
CA GLY A 70 11.15 -30.81 -35.20
C GLY A 70 10.28 -30.13 -34.13
N LYS A 71 10.90 -29.50 -33.12
CA LYS A 71 10.20 -28.89 -31.98
C LYS A 71 10.55 -27.41 -31.81
N LEU A 72 11.82 -27.09 -31.56
CA LEU A 72 12.27 -25.73 -31.19
C LEU A 72 13.23 -25.10 -32.22
N LEU A 73 13.31 -25.62 -33.44
CA LEU A 73 14.21 -25.12 -34.48
C LEU A 73 13.52 -24.08 -35.36
N PHE A 74 13.19 -22.93 -34.77
CA PHE A 74 12.86 -21.69 -35.50
C PHE A 74 13.95 -20.65 -35.22
N LYS A 75 14.29 -19.85 -36.25
CA LYS A 75 15.22 -18.72 -36.16
C LYS A 75 14.56 -17.47 -36.70
N ASP A 76 14.56 -16.41 -35.91
CA ASP A 76 14.13 -15.10 -36.38
C ASP A 76 15.06 -14.59 -37.50
N THR A 77 14.49 -13.84 -38.45
CA THR A 77 15.20 -13.36 -39.64
C THR A 77 16.27 -12.32 -39.31
N TYR A 78 15.98 -11.45 -38.33
CA TYR A 78 16.83 -10.33 -37.96
C TYR A 78 17.61 -10.60 -36.67
N PHE A 79 17.12 -11.52 -35.83
CA PHE A 79 17.74 -11.93 -34.57
C PHE A 79 17.94 -13.45 -34.53
N PRO A 80 18.94 -14.01 -35.26
CA PRO A 80 19.03 -15.47 -35.50
C PRO A 80 19.24 -16.37 -34.27
N GLN A 81 19.57 -15.78 -33.12
CA GLN A 81 19.63 -16.48 -31.82
C GLN A 81 18.25 -16.68 -31.19
N GLU A 82 17.22 -15.95 -31.65
CA GLU A 82 15.88 -15.96 -31.09
C GLU A 82 14.97 -16.95 -31.82
N ASN A 83 14.17 -17.65 -31.02
CA ASN A 83 13.18 -18.62 -31.43
C ASN A 83 11.78 -18.03 -31.52
N LYS A 84 11.40 -17.10 -30.63
CA LYS A 84 10.11 -16.36 -30.66
C LYS A 84 8.87 -17.22 -30.94
N GLN A 85 8.77 -18.42 -30.37
CA GLN A 85 7.64 -19.32 -30.62
C GLN A 85 6.55 -19.25 -29.53
N PHE A 86 6.87 -18.70 -28.36
CA PHE A 86 6.02 -18.83 -27.17
C PHE A 86 5.36 -17.52 -26.75
N ASP A 87 4.10 -17.61 -26.36
CA ASP A 87 3.35 -16.51 -25.75
C ASP A 87 3.55 -16.45 -24.24
N VAL A 88 3.89 -17.59 -23.61
CA VAL A 88 4.12 -17.72 -22.16
C VAL A 88 5.36 -18.57 -21.89
N VAL A 89 6.22 -18.12 -20.99
CA VAL A 89 7.33 -18.91 -20.45
C VAL A 89 7.27 -18.90 -18.92
N VAL A 90 7.23 -20.09 -18.30
CA VAL A 90 7.35 -20.24 -16.85
C VAL A 90 8.61 -21.04 -16.56
N SER A 91 9.45 -20.56 -15.63
CA SER A 91 10.72 -21.22 -15.35
C SER A 91 11.14 -21.09 -13.89
N ASN A 92 11.71 -22.18 -13.36
CA ASN A 92 12.43 -22.23 -12.09
C ASN A 92 13.86 -22.75 -12.38
N PRO A 93 14.76 -21.89 -12.86
CA PRO A 93 16.14 -22.26 -13.19
C PRO A 93 16.89 -22.83 -11.97
N PRO A 94 17.91 -23.68 -12.19
CA PRO A 94 18.86 -24.00 -11.13
C PRO A 94 19.67 -22.76 -10.74
N TYR A 95 20.08 -22.66 -9.47
CA TYR A 95 20.86 -21.54 -8.94
C TYR A 95 22.29 -21.97 -8.61
N SER A 96 23.27 -21.11 -8.91
CA SER A 96 24.65 -21.27 -8.44
C SER A 96 25.28 -22.63 -8.77
N VAL A 97 25.15 -23.11 -10.02
CA VAL A 97 25.74 -24.38 -10.47
C VAL A 97 27.22 -24.18 -10.78
N SER A 98 28.09 -24.55 -9.85
CA SER A 98 29.54 -24.35 -9.99
C SER A 98 30.13 -24.96 -11.27
N ALA A 99 30.99 -24.20 -11.94
CA ALA A 99 31.80 -24.64 -13.08
C ALA A 99 30.98 -25.25 -14.24
N PHE A 100 29.73 -24.79 -14.42
CA PHE A 100 28.82 -25.33 -15.43
C PHE A 100 29.33 -25.15 -16.87
N ARG A 101 30.17 -24.13 -17.11
CA ARG A 101 30.75 -23.82 -18.42
C ARG A 101 31.55 -24.98 -19.01
N ASN A 102 32.21 -25.78 -18.17
CA ASN A 102 33.07 -26.89 -18.62
C ASN A 102 32.31 -27.91 -19.48
N ASN A 103 31.00 -28.06 -19.25
CA ASN A 103 30.14 -28.98 -20.00
C ASN A 103 29.24 -28.26 -21.02
N ALA A 104 29.32 -26.93 -21.13
CA ALA A 104 28.44 -26.10 -21.94
C ALA A 104 28.58 -26.40 -23.44
N ASN A 105 29.81 -26.56 -23.95
CA ASN A 105 30.10 -26.73 -25.38
C ASN A 105 29.33 -27.88 -26.06
N LYS A 106 28.94 -28.91 -25.30
CA LYS A 106 28.11 -30.02 -25.78
C LYS A 106 26.68 -29.57 -26.13
N TYR A 107 26.17 -28.57 -25.44
CA TYR A 107 24.79 -28.11 -25.53
C TYR A 107 24.68 -26.74 -26.21
N TYR A 108 25.52 -25.77 -25.85
CA TYR A 108 25.47 -24.38 -26.32
C TYR A 108 26.86 -23.72 -26.31
N GLY A 109 26.98 -22.54 -26.91
CA GLY A 109 28.23 -21.78 -26.92
C GLY A 109 28.02 -20.28 -27.21
N LYS A 110 29.12 -19.62 -27.55
CA LYS A 110 29.16 -18.16 -27.78
C LYS A 110 28.19 -17.65 -28.85
N SER A 111 27.91 -18.44 -29.89
CA SER A 111 26.96 -18.04 -30.93
C SER A 111 25.50 -18.12 -30.49
N ASP A 112 25.22 -18.77 -29.36
CA ASP A 112 23.88 -19.05 -28.87
C ASP A 112 23.44 -18.10 -27.75
N PHE A 113 24.39 -17.41 -27.09
CA PHE A 113 24.12 -16.50 -25.97
C PHE A 113 25.09 -15.31 -25.98
N ASP A 114 24.55 -14.11 -25.92
CA ASP A 114 25.30 -12.86 -25.77
C ASP A 114 26.01 -12.80 -24.41
N LEU A 115 25.41 -13.37 -23.37
CA LEU A 115 26.01 -13.45 -22.03
C LEU A 115 27.19 -14.43 -21.93
N TYR A 116 27.41 -15.30 -22.93
CA TYR A 116 28.41 -16.37 -22.86
C TYR A 116 29.85 -15.84 -22.64
N ASP A 117 30.16 -14.68 -23.20
CA ASP A 117 31.48 -14.05 -23.07
C ASP A 117 31.71 -13.47 -21.66
N SER A 118 30.65 -13.28 -20.86
CA SER A 118 30.75 -12.83 -19.47
C SER A 118 31.06 -13.97 -18.49
N LEU A 119 31.12 -15.22 -18.97
CA LEU A 119 31.37 -16.40 -18.15
C LEU A 119 32.87 -16.73 -18.06
N THR A 120 33.26 -17.21 -16.89
CA THR A 120 34.56 -17.85 -16.63
C THR A 120 34.38 -19.35 -16.40
N ASP A 121 35.46 -20.11 -16.38
CA ASP A 121 35.40 -21.57 -16.14
C ASP A 121 34.93 -21.91 -14.72
N ASN A 122 35.01 -20.95 -13.80
CA ASN A 122 34.55 -21.06 -12.41
C ASN A 122 33.18 -20.40 -12.17
N SER A 123 32.53 -19.85 -13.21
CA SER A 123 31.22 -19.22 -13.06
C SER A 123 30.17 -20.19 -12.49
N SER A 124 29.25 -19.63 -11.72
CA SER A 124 28.18 -20.37 -11.04
C SER A 124 26.78 -19.85 -11.39
N GLU A 125 26.69 -18.66 -11.97
CA GLU A 125 25.49 -17.85 -12.17
C GLU A 125 24.65 -18.30 -13.39
N ILE A 126 24.42 -19.61 -13.52
CA ILE A 126 23.76 -20.23 -14.67
C ILE A 126 22.37 -19.66 -14.94
N GLU A 127 21.67 -19.22 -13.89
CA GLU A 127 20.35 -18.58 -13.97
C GLU A 127 20.35 -17.31 -14.83
N CYS A 128 21.49 -16.62 -14.98
CA CYS A 128 21.61 -15.47 -15.89
C CYS A 128 21.38 -15.89 -17.35
N LEU A 129 21.83 -17.07 -17.76
CA LEU A 129 21.58 -17.58 -19.12
C LEU A 129 20.11 -17.94 -19.34
N PHE A 130 19.37 -18.32 -18.28
CA PHE A 130 17.94 -18.60 -18.38
C PHE A 130 17.10 -17.33 -18.58
N VAL A 131 17.57 -16.17 -18.08
CA VAL A 131 16.98 -14.86 -18.42
C VAL A 131 17.09 -14.60 -19.91
N GLU A 132 18.27 -14.79 -20.49
CA GLU A 132 18.47 -14.64 -21.94
C GLU A 132 17.68 -15.68 -22.75
N ARG A 133 17.67 -16.94 -22.32
CA ARG A 133 16.87 -17.99 -22.98
C ARG A 133 15.38 -17.65 -22.97
N THR A 134 14.88 -17.03 -21.90
CA THR A 134 13.47 -16.59 -21.85
C THR A 134 13.19 -15.51 -22.90
N LYS A 135 14.10 -14.55 -23.08
CA LYS A 135 14.03 -13.54 -24.17
C LYS A 135 14.00 -14.20 -25.54
N GLN A 136 14.85 -15.21 -25.76
CA GLN A 136 14.96 -15.93 -27.03
C GLN A 136 13.69 -16.73 -27.35
N LEU A 137 13.01 -17.32 -26.37
CA LEU A 137 11.83 -18.15 -26.57
C LEU A 137 10.55 -17.34 -26.83
N LEU A 138 10.40 -16.20 -26.17
CA LEU A 138 9.17 -15.40 -26.20
C LEU A 138 9.00 -14.60 -27.50
N LYS A 139 7.76 -14.57 -28.00
CA LYS A 139 7.29 -13.58 -28.98
C LYS A 139 7.24 -12.20 -28.35
N ASP A 140 7.28 -11.17 -29.19
CA ASP A 140 6.98 -9.80 -28.76
C ASP A 140 5.57 -9.75 -28.13
N GLY A 141 5.43 -9.10 -26.98
CA GLY A 141 4.20 -9.09 -26.18
C GLY A 141 3.96 -10.33 -25.32
N GLY A 142 4.72 -11.42 -25.52
CA GLY A 142 4.67 -12.61 -24.69
C GLY A 142 5.07 -12.35 -23.24
N ILE A 143 4.61 -13.18 -22.30
CA ILE A 143 4.80 -12.98 -20.87
C ILE A 143 5.64 -14.08 -20.22
N ALA A 144 6.33 -13.75 -19.14
CA ALA A 144 7.07 -14.74 -18.35
C ALA A 144 6.83 -14.61 -16.85
N GLY A 145 6.92 -15.75 -16.17
CA GLY A 145 7.11 -15.87 -14.73
C GLY A 145 8.38 -16.67 -14.46
N ILE A 146 9.42 -16.01 -13.94
CA ILE A 146 10.73 -16.65 -13.71
C ILE A 146 11.11 -16.52 -12.25
N ILE A 147 11.41 -17.63 -11.60
CA ILE A 147 11.95 -17.64 -10.23
C ILE A 147 13.47 -17.44 -10.31
N LEU A 148 14.01 -16.48 -9.57
CA LEU A 148 15.43 -16.14 -9.58
C LEU A 148 15.91 -15.87 -8.14
N PRO A 149 17.22 -15.98 -7.85
CA PRO A 149 17.73 -15.56 -6.56
C PRO A 149 17.62 -14.03 -6.43
N SER A 150 17.39 -13.53 -5.21
CA SER A 150 17.26 -12.08 -4.98
C SER A 150 18.50 -11.29 -5.39
N SER A 151 19.67 -11.94 -5.42
CA SER A 151 20.94 -11.39 -5.93
C SER A 151 20.85 -10.89 -7.37
N MET A 152 19.92 -11.41 -8.18
CA MET A 152 19.68 -10.94 -9.55
C MET A 152 19.40 -9.43 -9.61
N LEU A 153 18.82 -8.86 -8.54
CA LEU A 153 18.48 -7.44 -8.48
C LEU A 153 19.67 -6.54 -8.11
N THR A 154 20.73 -7.06 -7.49
CA THR A 154 21.76 -6.25 -6.82
C THR A 154 23.20 -6.60 -7.12
N ASN A 155 23.52 -7.87 -7.39
CA ASN A 155 24.92 -8.30 -7.57
C ASN A 155 25.50 -7.77 -8.88
N GLU A 156 26.81 -7.56 -8.93
CA GLU A 156 27.52 -7.00 -10.08
C GLU A 156 27.95 -8.09 -11.08
N GLY A 157 28.67 -7.72 -12.14
CA GLY A 157 29.25 -8.66 -13.11
C GLY A 157 28.22 -9.19 -14.11
N ILE A 158 28.13 -10.52 -14.29
CA ILE A 158 27.16 -11.12 -15.21
C ILE A 158 25.71 -10.81 -14.82
N TYR A 159 25.43 -10.60 -13.53
CA TYR A 159 24.11 -10.16 -13.08
C TYR A 159 23.76 -8.76 -13.60
N THR A 160 24.73 -7.84 -13.68
CA THR A 160 24.54 -6.54 -14.33
C THR A 160 24.14 -6.74 -15.79
N LYS A 161 24.82 -7.64 -16.52
CA LYS A 161 24.50 -7.98 -17.92
C LYS A 161 23.15 -8.67 -18.10
N ALA A 162 22.75 -9.54 -17.17
CA ALA A 162 21.40 -10.11 -17.17
C ALA A 162 20.34 -9.04 -16.93
N ARG A 163 20.56 -8.08 -16.02
CA ARG A 163 19.68 -6.92 -15.82
C ARG A 163 19.60 -6.03 -17.06
N GLU A 164 20.70 -5.87 -17.82
CA GLU A 164 20.67 -5.16 -19.10
C GLU A 164 19.67 -5.83 -20.07
N ILE A 165 19.66 -7.16 -20.17
CA ILE A 165 18.66 -7.90 -20.98
C ILE A 165 17.24 -7.67 -20.44
N ILE A 166 17.03 -7.79 -19.13
CA ILE A 166 15.71 -7.61 -18.51
C ILE A 166 15.16 -6.23 -18.86
N LEU A 167 15.93 -5.18 -18.59
CA LEU A 167 15.49 -3.80 -18.77
C LEU A 167 15.28 -3.45 -20.25
N GLN A 168 16.19 -3.87 -21.14
CA GLN A 168 16.10 -3.58 -22.58
C GLN A 168 14.93 -4.26 -23.28
N TYR A 169 14.63 -5.50 -22.90
CA TYR A 169 13.76 -6.37 -23.69
C TYR A 169 12.50 -6.78 -22.97
N PHE A 170 12.30 -6.34 -21.73
CA PHE A 170 11.09 -6.61 -20.97
C PHE A 170 10.52 -5.37 -20.26
N GLU A 171 9.22 -5.40 -20.06
CA GLU A 171 8.55 -4.64 -19.01
C GLU A 171 8.53 -5.47 -17.73
N ILE A 172 8.88 -4.87 -16.59
CA ILE A 172 8.80 -5.54 -15.28
C ILE A 172 7.43 -5.26 -14.67
N ILE A 173 6.50 -6.18 -14.90
CA ILE A 173 5.11 -6.05 -14.48
C ILE A 173 4.99 -6.16 -12.95
N ALA A 174 5.64 -7.17 -12.38
CA ALA A 174 5.67 -7.38 -10.95
C ALA A 174 6.95 -8.09 -10.47
N ILE A 175 7.31 -7.82 -9.23
CA ILE A 175 8.35 -8.54 -8.49
C ILE A 175 7.69 -9.11 -7.23
N THR A 176 7.72 -10.42 -7.05
CA THR A 176 7.32 -11.07 -5.79
C THR A 176 8.57 -11.46 -5.04
N GLU A 177 8.84 -10.79 -3.92
CA GLU A 177 9.91 -11.11 -2.98
C GLU A 177 9.45 -12.19 -2.01
N LEU A 178 10.10 -13.35 -2.10
CA LEU A 178 9.82 -14.53 -1.31
C LEU A 178 10.85 -14.61 -0.18
N GLY A 179 10.36 -14.75 1.04
CA GLY A 179 11.22 -14.89 2.22
C GLY A 179 11.96 -16.24 2.24
N SER A 180 12.81 -16.40 3.26
CA SER A 180 13.67 -17.58 3.40
C SER A 180 12.91 -18.87 3.70
N ASN A 181 11.64 -18.80 4.12
CA ASN A 181 10.80 -19.99 4.36
C ASN A 181 10.10 -20.50 3.09
N THR A 182 10.24 -19.81 1.96
CA THR A 182 9.61 -20.27 0.72
C THR A 182 10.35 -21.49 0.15
N PHE A 183 11.69 -21.42 0.08
CA PHE A 183 12.58 -22.52 -0.33
C PHE A 183 13.50 -22.96 0.82
N MET A 184 12.90 -23.54 1.87
CA MET A 184 13.60 -23.90 3.12
C MET A 184 14.80 -24.83 2.96
N ALA A 185 14.86 -25.60 1.88
CA ALA A 185 15.96 -26.54 1.61
C ALA A 185 17.27 -25.86 1.17
N THR A 186 17.19 -24.65 0.60
CA THR A 186 18.36 -23.95 0.03
C THR A 186 18.78 -22.74 0.86
N GLY A 187 17.86 -22.15 1.63
CA GLY A 187 18.11 -20.93 2.42
C GLY A 187 18.33 -19.67 1.56
N THR A 188 18.16 -19.77 0.25
CA THR A 188 18.31 -18.65 -0.69
C THR A 188 17.01 -17.87 -0.76
N ASN A 189 17.06 -16.56 -0.50
CA ASN A 189 15.93 -15.67 -0.77
C ASN A 189 15.73 -15.57 -2.28
N THR A 190 14.48 -15.68 -2.72
CA THR A 190 14.15 -15.72 -4.13
C THR A 190 13.16 -14.63 -4.47
N ILE A 191 13.08 -14.33 -5.76
CA ILE A 191 12.10 -13.46 -6.33
C ILE A 191 11.39 -14.19 -7.47
N VAL A 192 10.15 -13.82 -7.73
CA VAL A 192 9.47 -14.13 -9.00
C VAL A 192 9.39 -12.84 -9.80
N LEU A 193 10.03 -12.85 -10.97
CA LEU A 193 9.88 -11.78 -11.96
C LEU A 193 8.73 -12.12 -12.90
N PHE A 194 7.73 -11.23 -12.94
CA PHE A 194 6.68 -11.24 -13.92
C PHE A 194 7.01 -10.22 -15.01
N LEU A 195 7.24 -10.70 -16.24
CA LEU A 195 7.80 -9.93 -17.33
C LEU A 195 6.86 -9.93 -18.54
N ARG A 196 6.88 -8.85 -19.33
CA ARG A 196 6.32 -8.82 -20.70
C ARG A 196 7.40 -8.48 -21.70
N ARG A 197 7.53 -9.25 -22.76
CA ARG A 197 8.53 -9.09 -23.82
C ARG A 197 8.24 -7.85 -24.66
N ARG A 198 9.21 -6.94 -24.76
CA ARG A 198 9.23 -5.78 -25.67
C ARG A 198 9.68 -6.19 -27.07
N ASN A 199 9.46 -5.35 -28.08
CA ASN A 199 10.12 -5.54 -29.36
C ASN A 199 11.60 -5.07 -29.30
N ASN A 200 12.54 -5.83 -29.89
CA ASN A 200 13.97 -5.49 -29.87
C ASN A 200 14.30 -4.10 -30.45
N TYR A 201 13.55 -3.66 -31.46
CA TYR A 201 13.78 -2.39 -32.12
C TYR A 201 13.45 -1.19 -31.22
N GLU A 202 12.61 -1.34 -30.19
CA GLU A 202 12.34 -0.26 -29.23
C GLU A 202 13.63 0.17 -28.52
N SER A 203 14.37 -0.79 -27.95
CA SER A 203 15.67 -0.59 -27.31
C SER A 203 16.70 0.02 -28.28
N ILE A 204 16.80 -0.54 -29.49
CA ILE A 204 17.75 -0.07 -30.52
C ILE A 204 17.45 1.37 -30.96
N HIS A 205 16.19 1.71 -31.21
CA HIS A 205 15.79 3.05 -31.63
C HIS A 205 15.95 4.06 -30.51
N LEU A 206 15.60 3.69 -29.27
CA LEU A 206 15.78 4.55 -28.11
C LEU A 206 17.26 4.88 -27.91
N LYS A 207 18.15 3.90 -28.01
CA LYS A 207 19.59 4.13 -27.87
C LYS A 207 20.11 5.17 -28.86
N LYS A 208 19.75 5.06 -30.15
CA LYS A 208 20.08 6.06 -31.18
C LYS A 208 19.48 7.44 -30.88
N SER A 209 18.26 7.47 -30.35
CA SER A 209 17.59 8.73 -29.98
C SER A 209 18.26 9.43 -28.80
N VAL A 210 18.84 8.66 -27.87
CA VAL A 210 19.64 9.19 -26.76
C VAL A 210 21.00 9.66 -27.26
N GLU A 211 21.66 8.90 -28.14
CA GLU A 211 22.92 9.34 -28.77
C GLU A 211 22.78 10.72 -29.42
N ARG A 212 21.70 10.94 -30.18
CA ARG A 212 21.41 12.24 -30.81
C ARG A 212 21.29 13.40 -29.80
N PHE A 213 20.74 13.15 -28.60
CA PHE A 213 20.69 14.18 -27.56
C PHE A 213 22.09 14.65 -27.15
N PHE A 214 23.08 13.76 -27.11
CA PHE A 214 24.44 14.14 -26.76
C PHE A 214 25.17 14.89 -27.89
N ASP A 215 24.58 14.93 -29.10
CA ASP A 215 25.08 15.70 -30.23
C ASP A 215 24.46 17.11 -30.30
N ASP A 216 23.16 17.25 -30.02
CA ASP A 216 22.41 18.50 -30.21
C ASP A 216 21.89 19.16 -28.91
N TRP A 217 21.91 18.46 -27.79
CA TRP A 217 21.39 18.84 -26.47
C TRP A 217 19.92 19.27 -26.45
N GLN A 218 19.12 18.85 -27.43
CA GLN A 218 17.71 19.22 -27.50
C GLN A 218 16.84 18.23 -26.72
N ASP A 219 16.13 18.73 -25.71
CA ASP A 219 15.19 17.93 -24.90
C ASP A 219 13.81 17.76 -25.57
N VAL A 220 13.82 17.11 -26.72
CA VAL A 220 12.61 16.73 -27.46
C VAL A 220 11.97 15.48 -26.89
N THR A 221 10.69 15.25 -27.21
CA THR A 221 9.96 14.03 -26.86
C THR A 221 10.70 12.79 -27.36
N ARG A 222 10.96 11.83 -26.47
CA ARG A 222 11.59 10.53 -26.80
C ARG A 222 10.81 9.42 -26.11
N ASN A 223 10.58 8.32 -26.81
CA ASN A 223 9.83 7.17 -26.30
C ASN A 223 8.43 7.53 -25.75
N GLY A 224 7.75 8.50 -26.36
CA GLY A 224 6.45 9.00 -25.88
C GLY A 224 6.50 9.86 -24.62
N ILE A 225 7.69 10.16 -24.09
CA ILE A 225 7.89 10.99 -22.90
C ILE A 225 8.29 12.39 -23.35
N GLU A 226 7.51 13.40 -22.94
CA GLU A 226 7.84 14.81 -23.15
C GLU A 226 8.98 15.24 -22.22
N LYS A 227 9.97 15.96 -22.76
CA LYS A 227 11.14 16.47 -22.03
C LYS A 227 11.81 15.43 -21.10
N PRO A 228 12.19 14.26 -21.63
CA PRO A 228 12.71 13.15 -20.85
C PRO A 228 14.03 13.48 -20.15
N VAL A 229 14.85 14.36 -20.71
CA VAL A 229 16.13 14.73 -20.08
C VAL A 229 15.89 15.64 -18.89
N SER A 230 15.00 16.62 -18.98
CA SER A 230 14.61 17.45 -17.83
C SER A 230 14.07 16.58 -16.69
N LYS A 231 13.26 15.56 -17.00
CA LYS A 231 12.78 14.57 -16.02
C LYS A 231 13.91 13.76 -15.39
N TYR A 232 14.91 13.36 -16.18
CA TYR A 232 16.12 12.68 -15.68
C TYR A 232 16.91 13.58 -14.74
N VAL A 233 17.20 14.81 -15.14
CA VAL A 233 17.94 15.79 -14.33
C VAL A 233 17.22 16.04 -13.01
N ASN A 234 15.91 16.29 -13.03
CA ASN A 234 15.11 16.47 -11.82
C ASN A 234 15.12 15.24 -10.90
N HIS A 235 15.12 14.04 -11.47
CA HIS A 235 15.08 12.80 -10.70
C HIS A 235 16.44 12.44 -10.08
N VAL A 236 17.52 12.61 -10.83
CA VAL A 236 18.87 12.14 -10.51
C VAL A 236 19.74 13.23 -9.90
N TRP A 237 19.73 14.41 -10.49
CA TRP A 237 20.56 15.56 -10.13
C TRP A 237 19.76 16.59 -9.33
N ASP A 238 18.95 16.15 -8.36
CA ASP A 238 18.03 16.99 -7.57
C ASP A 238 18.55 18.41 -7.30
N GLY A 239 17.77 19.42 -7.71
CA GLY A 239 18.14 20.84 -7.58
C GLY A 239 19.02 21.41 -8.71
N ILE A 240 19.39 20.62 -9.72
CA ILE A 240 20.10 21.08 -10.92
C ILE A 240 19.10 21.39 -12.04
N ALA A 241 19.25 22.54 -12.71
CA ALA A 241 18.46 22.85 -13.91
C ALA A 241 19.03 22.17 -15.15
N MET A 242 18.19 21.98 -16.18
CA MET A 242 18.62 21.36 -17.44
C MET A 242 19.80 22.09 -18.10
N ASP A 243 19.79 23.42 -18.11
CA ASP A 243 20.88 24.22 -18.70
C ASP A 243 22.19 24.06 -17.94
N ASP A 244 22.13 23.95 -16.61
CA ASP A 244 23.30 23.66 -15.76
C ASP A 244 23.84 22.26 -16.08
N TYR A 245 22.97 21.25 -16.18
CA TYR A 245 23.36 19.89 -16.56
C TYR A 245 24.02 19.84 -17.94
N VAL A 246 23.55 20.63 -18.92
CA VAL A 246 24.20 20.73 -20.24
C VAL A 246 25.64 21.25 -20.15
N THR A 247 25.98 22.06 -19.14
CA THR A 247 27.37 22.49 -18.92
C THR A 247 28.31 21.32 -18.59
N LEU A 248 27.81 20.31 -17.84
CA LEU A 248 28.51 19.05 -17.60
C LEU A 248 28.77 18.33 -18.92
N LEU A 249 27.73 18.22 -19.77
CA LEU A 249 27.81 17.50 -21.04
C LEU A 249 28.77 18.17 -22.03
N LYS A 250 28.87 19.49 -21.97
CA LYS A 250 29.85 20.31 -22.71
C LYS A 250 31.26 20.25 -22.12
N LYS A 251 31.48 19.48 -21.05
CA LYS A 251 32.78 19.29 -20.36
C LYS A 251 33.30 20.57 -19.67
N VAL A 252 32.39 21.49 -19.33
CA VAL A 252 32.71 22.77 -18.66
C VAL A 252 31.65 23.04 -17.59
N PRO A 253 31.63 22.25 -16.49
CA PRO A 253 30.59 22.35 -15.47
C PRO A 253 30.64 23.71 -14.78
N ASN A 254 29.48 24.34 -14.61
CA ASN A 254 29.37 25.58 -13.84
C ASN A 254 29.42 25.32 -12.32
N GLU A 255 29.36 26.39 -11.52
CA GLU A 255 29.48 26.31 -10.06
C GLU A 255 28.40 25.41 -9.43
N THR A 256 27.17 25.49 -9.91
CA THR A 256 26.03 24.69 -9.45
C THR A 256 26.32 23.19 -9.61
N VAL A 257 26.75 22.76 -10.81
CA VAL A 257 27.14 21.36 -11.06
C VAL A 257 28.40 20.97 -10.30
N ALA A 258 29.41 21.83 -10.27
CA ALA A 258 30.68 21.56 -9.61
C ALA A 258 30.51 21.30 -8.10
N ASN A 259 29.51 21.92 -7.48
CA ASN A 259 29.18 21.76 -6.08
C ASN A 259 28.24 20.57 -5.79
N HIS A 260 27.60 19.99 -6.81
CA HIS A 260 26.68 18.88 -6.65
C HIS A 260 27.39 17.58 -6.21
N GLU A 261 26.71 16.78 -5.39
CA GLU A 261 27.27 15.56 -4.79
C GLU A 261 27.69 14.52 -5.83
N ILE A 262 26.88 14.32 -6.88
CA ILE A 262 27.18 13.36 -7.95
C ILE A 262 28.48 13.73 -8.66
N TYR A 263 28.68 15.00 -9.01
CA TYR A 263 29.90 15.43 -9.69
C TYR A 263 31.14 15.29 -8.79
N LYS A 264 30.99 15.62 -7.50
CA LYS A 264 32.04 15.36 -6.50
C LYS A 264 32.35 13.87 -6.39
N GLU A 265 31.34 13.01 -6.43
CA GLU A 265 31.52 11.56 -6.43
C GLU A 265 32.23 11.07 -7.70
N TYR A 266 31.90 11.58 -8.88
CA TYR A 266 32.62 11.30 -10.12
C TYR A 266 34.10 11.65 -10.01
N ARG A 267 34.45 12.87 -9.60
CA ARG A 267 35.85 13.29 -9.40
C ARG A 267 36.57 12.42 -8.37
N LYS A 268 35.85 11.93 -7.35
CA LYS A 268 36.41 11.07 -6.31
C LYS A 268 36.65 9.63 -6.78
N LYS A 269 35.71 9.02 -7.48
CA LYS A 269 35.70 7.57 -7.79
C LYS A 269 36.22 7.23 -9.18
N ILE A 270 35.99 8.08 -10.17
CA ILE A 270 36.48 7.87 -11.54
C ILE A 270 37.96 8.28 -11.57
N LYS A 271 38.84 7.31 -11.82
CA LYS A 271 40.30 7.50 -11.83
C LYS A 271 40.84 7.23 -13.22
N THR A 272 41.10 8.30 -13.97
CA THR A 272 41.69 8.25 -15.32
C THR A 272 43.08 8.88 -15.33
N LYS A 273 43.86 8.62 -16.38
CA LYS A 273 45.21 9.19 -16.51
C LYS A 273 45.18 10.60 -17.08
N THR A 274 44.13 10.93 -17.85
CA THR A 274 43.95 12.23 -18.48
C THR A 274 42.54 12.79 -18.24
N GLU A 275 42.40 14.13 -18.29
CA GLU A 275 41.09 14.79 -18.26
C GLU A 275 40.22 14.39 -19.46
N LYS A 276 40.83 14.13 -20.63
CA LYS A 276 40.09 13.67 -21.81
C LYS A 276 39.41 12.33 -21.56
N GLU A 277 40.12 11.39 -20.96
CA GLU A 277 39.56 10.08 -20.56
C GLU A 277 38.47 10.24 -19.51
N PHE A 278 38.69 11.10 -18.50
CA PHE A 278 37.69 11.39 -17.46
C PHE A 278 36.37 11.84 -18.07
N TRP A 279 36.43 12.81 -18.98
CA TRP A 279 35.24 13.34 -19.64
C TRP A 279 34.57 12.31 -20.54
N ASN A 280 35.33 11.50 -21.27
CA ASN A 280 34.74 10.44 -22.07
C ASN A 280 33.99 9.42 -21.19
N GLU A 281 34.55 9.05 -20.05
CA GLU A 281 33.93 8.12 -19.11
C GLU A 281 32.63 8.68 -18.50
N ILE A 282 32.63 9.93 -18.04
CA ILE A 282 31.40 10.57 -17.54
C ILE A 282 30.31 10.63 -18.60
N ILE A 283 30.66 11.02 -19.84
CA ILE A 283 29.67 11.16 -20.91
C ILE A 283 29.05 9.81 -21.25
N GLU A 284 29.83 8.73 -21.27
CA GLU A 284 29.28 7.39 -21.49
C GLU A 284 28.42 6.92 -20.32
N ILE A 285 28.80 7.20 -19.07
CA ILE A 285 27.99 6.90 -17.89
C ILE A 285 26.65 7.65 -17.94
N GLU A 286 26.67 8.96 -18.21
CA GLU A 286 25.46 9.77 -18.30
C GLU A 286 24.57 9.34 -19.47
N LYS A 287 25.17 9.00 -20.62
CA LYS A 287 24.43 8.45 -21.78
C LYS A 287 23.73 7.15 -21.42
N GLU A 288 24.42 6.27 -20.73
CA GLU A 288 23.85 5.00 -20.27
C GLU A 288 22.74 5.21 -19.24
N LYS A 289 22.98 6.04 -18.22
CA LYS A 289 21.98 6.37 -17.20
C LYS A 289 20.72 6.98 -17.82
N LEU A 290 20.87 7.95 -18.72
CA LEU A 290 19.75 8.56 -19.42
C LEU A 290 18.98 7.54 -20.25
N TYR A 291 19.69 6.67 -20.98
CA TYR A 291 19.07 5.59 -21.76
C TYR A 291 18.19 4.68 -20.90
N TYR A 292 18.73 4.16 -19.80
CA TYR A 292 17.96 3.28 -18.91
C TYR A 292 16.86 4.04 -18.17
N PHE A 293 17.09 5.29 -17.78
CA PHE A 293 16.07 6.12 -17.15
C PHE A 293 14.84 6.27 -18.06
N ILE A 294 15.03 6.66 -19.33
CA ILE A 294 13.92 6.85 -20.28
C ILE A 294 13.14 5.55 -20.51
N LEU A 295 13.84 4.41 -20.48
CA LEU A 295 13.26 3.09 -20.66
C LEU A 295 12.37 2.68 -19.47
N VAL A 296 12.76 3.03 -18.24
CA VAL A 296 12.05 2.64 -17.01
C VAL A 296 11.08 3.71 -16.48
N TYR A 297 11.24 4.97 -16.87
CA TYR A 297 10.43 6.10 -16.42
C TYR A 297 8.91 5.87 -16.54
N PRO A 298 8.36 5.32 -17.65
CA PRO A 298 6.91 5.15 -17.75
C PRO A 298 6.41 3.89 -17.03
N GLN A 299 7.30 3.04 -16.51
CA GLN A 299 6.93 1.74 -15.95
C GLN A 299 6.52 1.85 -14.48
N LYS A 300 5.35 1.31 -14.16
CA LYS A 300 4.93 0.97 -12.80
C LYS A 300 5.19 -0.53 -12.57
N THR A 301 5.60 -0.90 -11.37
CA THR A 301 5.85 -2.29 -10.95
C THR A 301 5.04 -2.60 -9.70
N VAL A 302 4.34 -3.74 -9.70
CA VAL A 302 3.74 -4.28 -8.48
C VAL A 302 4.80 -5.03 -7.69
N LEU A 303 5.01 -4.64 -6.43
CA LEU A 303 5.90 -5.34 -5.51
C LEU A 303 5.06 -6.10 -4.50
N VAL A 304 5.22 -7.41 -4.48
CA VAL A 304 4.63 -8.33 -3.50
C VAL A 304 5.72 -8.75 -2.52
N LYS A 305 5.50 -8.56 -1.22
CA LYS A 305 6.38 -9.07 -0.16
C LYS A 305 5.62 -10.08 0.67
N THR A 306 6.15 -11.31 0.79
CA THR A 306 5.52 -12.34 1.62
C THR A 306 5.66 -12.05 3.13
N GLY A 307 6.60 -11.17 3.51
CA GLY A 307 6.94 -10.90 4.90
C GLY A 307 8.01 -11.85 5.42
N GLU A 308 8.25 -11.84 6.73
CA GLU A 308 9.29 -12.63 7.39
C GLU A 308 8.72 -13.62 8.42
N LYS A 309 9.42 -14.74 8.63
CA LYS A 309 9.16 -15.71 9.70
C LYS A 309 7.69 -16.17 9.70
N ASN A 310 6.95 -15.95 10.79
CA ASN A 310 5.56 -16.40 10.92
C ASN A 310 4.59 -15.60 10.03
N ALA A 311 4.90 -14.34 9.71
CA ALA A 311 4.09 -13.57 8.76
C ALA A 311 4.20 -14.17 7.36
N GLU A 312 5.42 -14.56 6.98
CA GLU A 312 5.70 -15.26 5.72
C GLU A 312 4.88 -16.55 5.60
N LYS A 313 4.99 -17.46 6.59
CA LYS A 313 4.27 -18.74 6.55
C LYS A 313 2.75 -18.57 6.45
N ARG A 314 2.19 -17.59 7.15
CA ARG A 314 0.75 -17.25 7.04
C ARG A 314 0.38 -16.77 5.66
N PHE A 315 1.22 -15.96 5.04
CA PHE A 315 0.98 -15.45 3.69
C PHE A 315 1.14 -16.54 2.63
N LEU A 316 2.13 -17.43 2.78
CA LEU A 316 2.33 -18.59 1.90
C LEU A 316 1.21 -19.63 2.06
N GLY A 317 0.65 -19.77 3.26
CA GLY A 317 -0.41 -20.72 3.59
C GLY A 317 0.09 -22.11 4.02
N TYR A 318 1.41 -22.29 4.12
CA TYR A 318 2.02 -23.58 4.45
C TYR A 318 3.24 -23.45 5.37
N GLU A 319 3.65 -24.58 5.95
CA GLU A 319 4.91 -24.75 6.66
C GLU A 319 5.59 -26.06 6.27
N PHE A 320 6.91 -26.14 6.45
CA PHE A 320 7.67 -27.37 6.21
C PHE A 320 7.92 -28.12 7.52
N SER A 321 7.71 -29.42 7.50
CA SER A 321 8.03 -30.34 8.59
C SER A 321 9.23 -31.21 8.23
N ASN A 322 10.21 -31.26 9.13
CA ASN A 322 11.33 -32.22 9.09
C ASN A 322 11.08 -33.43 10.00
N ARG A 323 9.88 -33.55 10.58
CA ARG A 323 9.59 -34.64 11.52
C ARG A 323 9.51 -35.95 10.76
N ARG A 324 10.27 -36.95 11.23
CA ARG A 324 10.28 -38.29 10.63
C ARG A 324 8.87 -38.88 10.55
N GLY A 325 8.45 -39.33 9.37
CA GLY A 325 7.09 -39.82 9.09
C GLY A 325 6.04 -38.74 8.86
N SER A 326 6.45 -37.47 8.75
CA SER A 326 5.59 -36.32 8.44
C SER A 326 6.40 -35.25 7.69
N GLU A 327 7.39 -35.68 6.89
CA GLU A 327 8.27 -34.79 6.13
C GLU A 327 7.51 -34.10 5.00
N GLY A 328 7.84 -32.83 4.73
CA GLY A 328 7.30 -32.09 3.60
C GLY A 328 6.44 -30.89 3.98
N ILE A 329 5.67 -30.40 3.01
CA ILE A 329 4.85 -29.20 3.13
C ILE A 329 3.48 -29.54 3.73
N HIS A 330 3.07 -28.80 4.75
CA HIS A 330 1.79 -28.93 5.43
C HIS A 330 1.04 -27.60 5.43
N PRO A 331 -0.30 -27.61 5.35
CA PRO A 331 -1.10 -26.40 5.50
C PRO A 331 -0.91 -25.82 6.91
N ILE A 332 -0.82 -24.48 6.99
CA ILE A 332 -0.62 -23.81 8.29
C ILE A 332 -1.85 -23.90 9.20
N GLN A 333 -3.03 -24.18 8.64
CA GLN A 333 -4.27 -24.37 9.38
C GLN A 333 -4.71 -25.83 9.31
N ARG A 334 -4.86 -26.46 10.48
CA ARG A 334 -5.30 -27.85 10.58
C ARG A 334 -6.70 -28.02 9.98
N GLY A 335 -6.87 -29.01 9.11
CA GLY A 335 -8.15 -29.32 8.47
C GLY A 335 -8.46 -28.48 7.22
N LYS A 336 -7.53 -27.61 6.80
CA LYS A 336 -7.61 -26.88 5.52
C LYS A 336 -6.53 -27.35 4.56
N THR A 337 -6.72 -27.08 3.28
CA THR A 337 -5.73 -27.21 2.22
C THR A 337 -4.80 -25.99 2.18
N ILE A 338 -3.68 -26.10 1.46
CA ILE A 338 -2.75 -24.98 1.24
C ILE A 338 -3.44 -23.88 0.43
N ASP A 339 -4.25 -24.26 -0.57
CA ASP A 339 -4.99 -23.32 -1.43
C ASP A 339 -5.99 -22.47 -0.62
N GLU A 340 -6.65 -23.06 0.38
CA GLU A 340 -7.53 -22.32 1.29
C GLU A 340 -6.76 -21.39 2.24
N CYS A 341 -5.49 -21.69 2.51
CA CYS A 341 -4.66 -20.93 3.44
C CYS A 341 -3.84 -19.82 2.79
N THR A 342 -3.44 -19.98 1.52
CA THR A 342 -2.47 -19.09 0.87
C THR A 342 -3.07 -17.73 0.54
N CYS A 343 -2.29 -16.66 0.68
CA CYS A 343 -2.64 -15.32 0.20
C CYS A 343 -2.04 -15.03 -1.19
N LEU A 344 -1.32 -15.98 -1.79
CA LEU A 344 -0.66 -15.78 -3.09
C LEU A 344 -1.65 -15.80 -4.24
N PHE A 345 -2.51 -16.81 -4.30
CA PHE A 345 -3.42 -17.02 -5.43
C PHE A 345 -4.75 -17.64 -5.01
N ASP A 346 -5.68 -17.68 -5.97
CA ASP A 346 -6.95 -18.37 -5.88
C ASP A 346 -7.08 -19.21 -7.17
N ASN A 347 -7.29 -20.51 -7.01
CA ASN A 347 -7.32 -21.47 -8.12
C ASN A 347 -8.60 -21.38 -8.95
N GLU A 348 -9.66 -20.82 -8.39
CA GLU A 348 -10.97 -20.71 -9.05
C GLU A 348 -11.17 -19.31 -9.65
N ARG A 349 -10.45 -18.30 -9.14
CA ARG A 349 -10.65 -16.89 -9.51
C ARG A 349 -9.35 -16.12 -9.68
N PHE A 350 -9.17 -15.53 -10.86
CA PHE A 350 -8.03 -14.66 -11.16
C PHE A 350 -8.11 -13.25 -10.54
N ASP A 351 -9.26 -12.87 -9.98
CA ASP A 351 -9.55 -11.49 -9.54
C ASP A 351 -9.94 -11.35 -8.07
N ASN A 352 -9.62 -12.33 -7.24
CA ASN A 352 -9.87 -12.27 -5.80
C ASN A 352 -9.03 -11.16 -5.13
N PRO A 353 -9.62 -10.05 -4.65
CA PRO A 353 -8.87 -8.91 -4.13
C PRO A 353 -8.06 -9.22 -2.85
N GLU A 354 -8.35 -10.34 -2.17
CA GLU A 354 -7.61 -10.80 -1.00
C GLU A 354 -6.34 -11.61 -1.36
N LYS A 355 -6.03 -11.78 -2.65
CA LYS A 355 -4.86 -12.54 -3.12
C LYS A 355 -3.88 -11.68 -3.90
N ALA A 356 -2.58 -11.96 -3.76
CA ALA A 356 -1.50 -11.23 -4.43
C ALA A 356 -1.58 -11.30 -5.96
N SER A 357 -1.90 -12.48 -6.50
CA SER A 357 -2.01 -12.74 -7.95
C SER A 357 -2.99 -11.81 -8.66
N THR A 358 -4.06 -11.35 -8.00
CA THR A 358 -5.00 -10.38 -8.55
C THR A 358 -4.30 -9.09 -8.95
N TYR A 359 -3.39 -8.57 -8.11
CA TYR A 359 -2.68 -7.34 -8.41
C TYR A 359 -1.67 -7.50 -9.54
N VAL A 360 -1.01 -8.67 -9.61
CA VAL A 360 -0.14 -9.03 -10.73
C VAL A 360 -0.94 -9.15 -12.03
N TYR A 361 -2.10 -9.81 -11.98
CA TYR A 361 -3.01 -9.96 -13.12
C TYR A 361 -3.55 -8.60 -13.61
N LYS A 362 -3.99 -7.72 -12.71
CA LYS A 362 -4.41 -6.36 -13.05
C LYS A 362 -3.27 -5.53 -13.65
N ALA A 363 -2.04 -5.68 -13.16
CA ALA A 363 -0.85 -5.05 -13.73
C ALA A 363 -0.57 -5.54 -15.16
N PHE A 364 -0.70 -6.85 -15.44
CA PHE A 364 -0.66 -7.35 -16.82
C PHE A 364 -1.78 -6.73 -17.67
N ALA A 365 -2.97 -6.48 -17.14
CA ALA A 365 -4.01 -5.76 -17.86
C ALA A 365 -3.77 -4.24 -18.00
N GLY A 366 -2.64 -3.71 -17.50
CA GLY A 366 -2.32 -2.28 -17.48
C GLY A 366 -3.03 -1.49 -16.38
N ASN A 367 -3.82 -2.15 -15.53
CA ASN A 367 -4.57 -1.52 -14.45
C ASN A 367 -3.76 -1.54 -13.13
N TYR A 368 -2.81 -0.62 -13.03
CA TYR A 368 -2.02 -0.43 -11.81
C TYR A 368 -2.77 0.35 -10.73
N ASP A 369 -3.93 0.94 -11.00
CA ASP A 369 -4.63 1.80 -10.04
C ASP A 369 -5.79 1.08 -9.32
N TYR A 370 -6.02 -0.21 -9.62
CA TYR A 370 -7.01 -1.06 -8.95
C TYR A 370 -6.90 -0.96 -7.40
N PRO A 371 -7.96 -0.75 -6.61
CA PRO A 371 -7.80 -0.57 -5.16
C PRO A 371 -7.14 -1.76 -4.45
N ILE A 372 -6.22 -1.51 -3.52
CA ILE A 372 -5.61 -2.56 -2.69
C ILE A 372 -6.54 -2.85 -1.50
N HIS A 373 -6.97 -4.10 -1.38
CA HIS A 373 -7.78 -4.59 -0.27
C HIS A 373 -7.05 -4.44 1.06
N GLU A 374 -7.78 -4.17 2.15
CA GLU A 374 -7.22 -3.89 3.47
C GLU A 374 -6.25 -4.98 3.94
N SER A 375 -6.61 -6.25 3.75
CA SER A 375 -5.78 -7.40 4.12
C SER A 375 -4.44 -7.50 3.37
N MET A 376 -4.29 -6.79 2.25
CA MET A 376 -3.14 -6.87 1.35
C MET A 376 -2.24 -5.62 1.41
N LYS A 377 -2.64 -4.56 2.11
CA LYS A 377 -1.89 -3.29 2.20
C LYS A 377 -0.47 -3.44 2.74
N ALA A 378 -0.24 -4.42 3.62
CA ALA A 378 1.09 -4.69 4.18
C ALA A 378 2.02 -5.44 3.21
N ASN A 379 1.46 -6.14 2.22
CA ASN A 379 2.19 -7.05 1.35
C ASN A 379 2.32 -6.53 -0.09
N ILE A 380 1.39 -5.68 -0.53
CA ILE A 380 1.33 -5.16 -1.90
C ILE A 380 1.68 -3.68 -1.90
N SER A 381 2.64 -3.33 -2.75
CA SER A 381 3.00 -1.95 -3.05
C SER A 381 3.14 -1.73 -4.55
N ARG A 382 3.05 -0.47 -4.98
CA ARG A 382 3.17 -0.06 -6.38
C ARG A 382 4.19 1.03 -6.47
N LEU A 383 5.22 0.80 -7.27
CA LEU A 383 6.39 1.65 -7.30
C LEU A 383 6.68 1.98 -8.77
N ARG A 384 7.18 3.19 -9.03
CA ARG A 384 7.71 3.51 -10.35
C ARG A 384 9.07 2.83 -10.47
N LEU A 385 9.33 2.14 -11.58
CA LEU A 385 10.59 1.39 -11.74
C LEU A 385 11.81 2.32 -11.71
N ALA A 386 11.67 3.56 -12.18
CA ALA A 386 12.71 4.58 -12.04
C ALA A 386 13.11 4.83 -10.57
N ASP A 387 12.14 4.87 -9.65
CA ASP A 387 12.40 5.08 -8.22
C ASP A 387 13.06 3.84 -7.56
N MET A 388 12.97 2.66 -8.20
CA MET A 388 13.63 1.43 -7.74
C MET A 388 15.10 1.39 -8.12
N MET A 389 15.54 2.19 -9.09
CA MET A 389 16.90 2.13 -9.63
C MET A 389 17.81 3.19 -9.04
N THR A 390 19.09 2.87 -8.93
CA THR A 390 20.11 3.76 -8.37
C THR A 390 20.86 4.50 -9.49
N PHE A 391 20.47 5.75 -9.77
CA PHE A 391 21.09 6.59 -10.80
C PHE A 391 22.09 7.62 -10.25
N ASP A 392 22.09 7.87 -8.95
CA ASP A 392 22.81 8.95 -8.26
C ASP A 392 24.25 8.59 -7.85
N ARG A 393 24.77 7.44 -8.28
CA ARG A 393 26.11 6.94 -7.94
C ARG A 393 27.10 7.09 -9.07
N ALA A 394 28.40 7.11 -8.76
CA ALA A 394 29.42 7.20 -9.80
C ALA A 394 29.40 5.99 -10.77
N GLY A 395 29.25 4.78 -10.22
CA GLY A 395 29.04 3.56 -11.01
C GLY A 395 27.56 3.29 -11.25
N PHE A 396 27.23 2.64 -12.36
CA PHE A 396 25.85 2.33 -12.73
C PHE A 396 25.65 0.85 -13.06
N GLU A 397 25.32 0.08 -12.02
CA GLU A 397 25.15 -1.39 -12.08
C GLU A 397 23.70 -1.82 -12.33
N LYS A 398 22.80 -0.87 -12.64
CA LYS A 398 21.38 -1.09 -12.94
C LYS A 398 20.65 -1.85 -11.82
N ASN A 399 21.05 -1.64 -10.58
CA ASN A 399 20.46 -2.29 -9.41
C ASN A 399 18.99 -1.92 -9.28
N ILE A 400 18.16 -2.86 -8.86
CA ILE A 400 16.72 -2.68 -8.61
C ILE A 400 16.47 -2.92 -7.12
N SER A 401 16.15 -1.87 -6.38
CA SER A 401 15.83 -1.93 -4.96
C SER A 401 14.35 -2.20 -4.74
N THR A 402 14.04 -3.21 -3.92
CA THR A 402 12.68 -3.47 -3.40
C THR A 402 12.42 -2.76 -2.08
N ALA A 403 13.39 -2.02 -1.56
CA ALA A 403 13.31 -1.26 -0.31
C ALA A 403 13.39 0.24 -0.59
N ILE A 404 12.41 0.78 -1.32
CA ILE A 404 12.35 2.21 -1.61
C ILE A 404 11.77 2.96 -0.41
N LYS A 405 12.47 3.99 0.06
CA LYS A 405 11.83 5.05 0.85
C LYS A 405 10.98 5.87 -0.11
N LYS A 406 9.65 5.85 0.04
CA LYS A 406 8.70 6.53 -0.84
C LYS A 406 9.18 7.97 -1.13
N LYS A 407 9.72 8.22 -2.33
CA LYS A 407 10.10 9.57 -2.77
C LYS A 407 8.78 10.27 -3.09
N VAL A 408 8.44 11.29 -2.31
CA VAL A 408 7.17 12.01 -2.49
C VAL A 408 7.33 12.98 -3.64
N HIS A 409 6.57 12.77 -4.73
CA HIS A 409 6.54 13.66 -5.90
C HIS A 409 5.54 14.78 -5.63
N TYR A 410 5.99 15.79 -4.90
CA TYR A 410 5.13 16.91 -4.49
C TYR A 410 4.55 17.67 -5.69
N ASP A 411 5.24 17.68 -6.84
CA ASP A 411 4.73 18.29 -8.08
C ASP A 411 3.46 17.58 -8.58
N GLU A 412 3.41 16.26 -8.49
CA GLU A 412 2.22 15.47 -8.83
C GLU A 412 1.09 15.68 -7.82
N ILE A 413 1.42 15.84 -6.52
CA ILE A 413 0.44 16.08 -5.45
C ILE A 413 -0.23 17.44 -5.61
N TRP A 414 0.57 18.46 -5.88
CA TRP A 414 0.11 19.84 -5.96
C TRP A 414 -0.38 20.25 -7.34
N GLY A 415 -0.06 19.47 -8.39
CA GLY A 415 -0.39 19.80 -9.77
C GLY A 415 0.45 20.93 -10.37
N THR A 416 1.50 21.37 -9.67
CA THR A 416 2.33 22.53 -10.04
C THR A 416 3.81 22.29 -9.76
N GLY A 417 4.66 22.85 -10.62
CA GLY A 417 6.13 22.86 -10.42
C GLY A 417 6.62 24.03 -9.55
N GLN A 418 5.74 24.95 -9.15
CA GLN A 418 6.09 26.13 -8.34
C GLN A 418 6.16 25.76 -6.84
N LEU A 419 7.19 25.00 -6.49
CA LEU A 419 7.39 24.48 -5.14
C LEU A 419 8.65 25.02 -4.48
N VAL A 420 8.60 25.18 -3.17
CA VAL A 420 9.72 25.59 -2.32
C VAL A 420 9.90 24.60 -1.17
N ALA A 421 11.14 24.38 -0.72
CA ALA A 421 11.37 23.55 0.45
C ALA A 421 10.84 24.26 1.70
N LEU A 422 10.21 23.50 2.61
CA LEU A 422 9.59 24.04 3.82
C LEU A 422 10.59 24.85 4.67
N ASN A 423 11.83 24.36 4.75
CA ASN A 423 12.90 25.01 5.50
C ASN A 423 13.35 26.36 4.90
N ASP A 424 13.10 26.62 3.62
CA ASP A 424 13.50 27.90 3.01
C ASP A 424 12.60 29.03 3.52
N ILE A 425 11.31 28.76 3.70
CA ILE A 425 10.28 29.74 4.07
C ILE A 425 9.80 29.66 5.52
N SER A 426 10.13 28.59 6.25
CA SER A 426 9.67 28.37 7.63
C SER A 426 10.82 28.05 8.58
N GLU A 427 10.68 28.44 9.84
CA GLU A 427 11.55 28.05 10.94
C GLU A 427 11.02 26.76 11.57
N ILE A 428 11.85 25.71 11.64
CA ILE A 428 11.49 24.42 12.22
C ILE A 428 12.29 24.21 13.51
N LYS A 429 11.60 24.06 14.64
CA LYS A 429 12.21 23.91 15.98
C LYS A 429 11.63 22.73 16.73
N LYS A 430 12.46 21.93 17.38
CA LYS A 430 11.98 20.89 18.30
C LYS A 430 11.41 21.50 19.59
N GLY A 431 10.40 20.85 20.18
CA GLY A 431 9.90 21.17 21.51
C GLY A 431 10.88 20.79 22.63
N THR A 432 10.52 21.18 23.85
CA THR A 432 11.30 20.94 25.07
C THR A 432 10.54 19.96 25.94
N SER A 433 11.14 18.81 26.25
CA SER A 433 10.46 17.77 27.03
C SER A 433 10.04 18.26 28.42
N ILE A 434 8.78 18.01 28.78
CA ILE A 434 8.24 18.14 30.14
C ILE A 434 7.41 16.89 30.44
N THR A 435 7.37 16.47 31.71
CA THR A 435 6.49 15.39 32.18
C THR A 435 5.37 15.96 33.04
N LYS A 436 4.26 15.22 33.17
CA LYS A 436 3.09 15.63 33.97
C LYS A 436 3.45 15.92 35.44
N GLU A 437 4.45 15.25 35.99
CA GLU A 437 4.91 15.48 37.37
C GLU A 437 5.55 16.86 37.56
N HIS A 438 6.10 17.43 36.49
CA HIS A 438 6.77 18.74 36.51
C HIS A 438 5.88 19.89 36.03
N THR A 439 4.61 19.62 35.70
CA THR A 439 3.67 20.68 35.33
C THR A 439 3.11 21.37 36.57
N LYS A 440 3.02 22.69 36.49
CA LYS A 440 2.26 23.54 37.41
C LYS A 440 0.88 23.83 36.83
N ASP A 441 -0.11 23.97 37.70
CA ASP A 441 -1.50 24.26 37.34
C ASP A 441 -1.63 25.57 36.52
N GLY A 442 -2.37 25.51 35.42
CA GLY A 442 -2.50 26.59 34.45
C GLY A 442 -3.27 26.17 33.20
N ASN A 443 -3.42 27.10 32.25
CA ASN A 443 -4.28 26.93 31.06
C ASN A 443 -3.49 26.81 29.75
N ILE A 444 -2.16 26.74 29.79
CA ILE A 444 -1.33 26.58 28.59
C ILE A 444 -1.31 25.11 28.19
N PRO A 445 -1.74 24.74 26.96
CA PRO A 445 -1.73 23.35 26.53
C PRO A 445 -0.30 22.84 26.32
N VAL A 446 -0.01 21.65 26.84
CA VAL A 446 1.25 20.93 26.58
C VAL A 446 1.06 19.99 25.40
N VAL A 447 1.73 20.27 24.28
CA VAL A 447 1.62 19.52 23.04
C VAL A 447 2.75 18.49 22.93
N ALA A 448 2.39 17.21 22.90
CA ALA A 448 3.31 16.07 22.84
C ALA A 448 3.05 15.18 21.61
N GLY A 449 3.37 13.88 21.68
CA GLY A 449 3.17 12.92 20.59
C GLY A 449 1.71 12.53 20.28
N GLY A 450 0.73 13.17 20.92
CA GLY A 450 -0.71 12.89 20.75
C GLY A 450 -1.40 13.87 19.79
N LYS A 451 -2.66 13.56 19.42
CA LYS A 451 -3.53 14.48 18.64
C LYS A 451 -4.00 15.67 19.46
N GLU A 452 -4.31 15.42 20.73
CA GLU A 452 -4.76 16.41 21.71
C GLU A 452 -3.62 16.78 22.67
N PRO A 453 -3.69 17.95 23.32
CA PRO A 453 -2.79 18.29 24.42
C PRO A 453 -2.77 17.20 25.48
N ALA A 454 -1.58 16.83 25.95
CA ALA A 454 -1.43 15.76 26.94
C ALA A 454 -1.94 16.19 28.33
N TYR A 455 -1.76 17.46 28.66
CA TYR A 455 -2.14 18.12 29.91
C TYR A 455 -1.88 19.64 29.77
N PHE A 456 -2.08 20.40 30.85
CA PHE A 456 -1.89 21.86 30.87
C PHE A 456 -0.74 22.29 31.78
N HIS A 457 -0.20 23.48 31.52
CA HIS A 457 0.87 24.12 32.26
C HIS A 457 0.59 25.62 32.45
N ASN A 458 1.38 26.32 33.26
CA ASN A 458 1.25 27.76 33.49
C ASN A 458 2.20 28.59 32.62
N GLU A 459 3.22 27.97 32.03
CA GLU A 459 4.24 28.63 31.21
C GLU A 459 4.15 28.14 29.75
N ALA A 460 4.32 29.04 28.80
CA ALA A 460 4.37 28.74 27.37
C ALA A 460 5.81 28.86 26.87
N ASN A 461 6.20 27.99 25.92
CA ASN A 461 7.48 28.11 25.22
C ASN A 461 7.31 28.53 23.75
N ARG A 462 6.06 28.73 23.29
CA ARG A 462 5.69 29.33 22.01
C ARG A 462 4.53 30.30 22.23
N THR A 463 4.51 31.39 21.47
CA THR A 463 3.58 32.52 21.66
C THR A 463 2.25 32.38 20.92
N GLY A 464 2.04 31.29 20.16
CA GLY A 464 0.87 31.09 19.29
C GLY A 464 1.19 31.39 17.82
N ASN A 465 0.17 31.31 16.96
CA ASN A 465 0.31 31.27 15.50
C ASN A 465 1.43 30.28 15.08
N ILE A 466 1.28 29.03 15.53
CA ILE A 466 2.31 28.00 15.43
C ILE A 466 1.73 26.67 14.96
N ILE A 467 2.44 26.01 14.06
CA ILE A 467 2.13 24.65 13.62
C ILE A 467 2.90 23.67 14.50
N THR A 468 2.26 22.57 14.88
CA THR A 468 2.93 21.46 15.57
C THR A 468 2.80 20.18 14.76
N ILE A 469 3.89 19.42 14.67
CA ILE A 469 3.92 18.06 14.13
C ILE A 469 4.39 17.12 15.23
N SER A 470 3.55 16.19 15.66
CA SER A 470 3.88 15.21 16.71
C SER A 470 5.18 14.47 16.36
N ALA A 471 6.15 14.43 17.28
CA ALA A 471 7.48 13.91 16.95
C ALA A 471 7.57 12.40 17.13
N SER A 472 6.90 11.84 18.14
CA SER A 472 6.96 10.40 18.46
C SER A 472 5.59 9.78 18.74
N GLY A 473 5.54 8.45 18.79
CA GLY A 473 4.37 7.67 19.18
C GLY A 473 3.44 7.37 18.01
N ALA A 474 2.30 6.73 18.29
CA ALA A 474 1.37 6.25 17.26
C ALA A 474 0.85 7.34 16.31
N TYR A 475 0.91 8.61 16.73
CA TYR A 475 0.48 9.77 15.94
C TYR A 475 1.64 10.64 15.45
N SER A 476 2.88 10.13 15.50
CA SER A 476 4.05 10.83 14.97
C SER A 476 3.79 11.29 13.52
N GLY A 477 3.97 12.58 13.23
CA GLY A 477 3.60 13.19 11.95
C GLY A 477 2.24 13.91 11.93
N PHE A 478 1.44 13.84 13.00
CA PHE A 478 0.14 14.54 13.05
C PHE A 478 0.32 16.06 13.04
N VAL A 479 -0.31 16.74 12.08
CA VAL A 479 -0.24 18.19 11.87
C VAL A 479 -1.37 18.89 12.60
N ASN A 480 -1.04 19.85 13.46
CA ASN A 480 -1.98 20.69 14.18
C ASN A 480 -1.56 22.16 14.15
N TYR A 481 -2.49 23.06 14.45
CA TYR A 481 -2.28 24.51 14.43
C TYR A 481 -2.87 25.15 15.68
N PHE A 482 -2.10 26.04 16.30
CA PHE A 482 -2.48 26.73 17.53
C PHE A 482 -2.35 28.24 17.33
N GLU A 483 -3.48 28.95 17.45
CA GLU A 483 -3.52 30.41 17.49
C GLU A 483 -3.07 30.96 18.84
N ILE A 484 -3.25 30.17 19.90
CA ILE A 484 -2.91 30.54 21.29
C ILE A 484 -1.50 30.09 21.68
N PRO A 485 -0.89 30.69 22.73
CA PRO A 485 0.36 30.21 23.30
C PRO A 485 0.30 28.74 23.73
N ILE A 486 1.39 28.00 23.51
CA ILE A 486 1.49 26.57 23.85
C ILE A 486 2.82 26.27 24.54
N PHE A 487 2.88 25.11 25.20
CA PHE A 487 4.13 24.48 25.57
C PHE A 487 4.39 23.28 24.64
N ALA A 488 5.24 23.47 23.64
CA ALA A 488 5.67 22.41 22.73
C ALA A 488 6.65 21.47 23.45
N SER A 489 6.26 20.22 23.66
CA SER A 489 7.06 19.17 24.31
C SER A 489 7.60 18.16 23.29
N ASP A 490 6.89 17.06 23.05
CA ASP A 490 7.29 16.00 22.11
C ASP A 490 6.71 16.22 20.71
N CYS A 491 7.00 17.38 20.14
CA CYS A 491 6.60 17.76 18.80
C CYS A 491 7.67 18.65 18.12
N ASN A 492 7.61 18.72 16.80
CA ASN A 492 8.29 19.74 16.01
C ASN A 492 7.34 20.93 15.84
N THR A 493 7.86 22.15 15.93
CA THR A 493 7.13 23.41 15.74
C THR A 493 7.57 24.07 14.43
N ILE A 494 6.62 24.59 13.66
CA ILE A 494 6.88 25.26 12.38
C ILE A 494 6.18 26.62 12.38
N GLN A 495 6.93 27.67 12.02
CA GLN A 495 6.40 29.04 11.86
C GLN A 495 6.97 29.67 10.59
N SER A 496 6.18 30.50 9.90
CA SER A 496 6.68 31.30 8.78
C SER A 496 7.84 32.19 9.22
N LYS A 497 8.88 32.29 8.39
CA LYS A 497 9.97 33.26 8.61
C LYS A 497 9.52 34.69 8.34
N GLU A 498 8.54 34.88 7.45
CA GLU A 498 8.01 36.19 7.06
C GLU A 498 6.51 36.06 6.71
N GLU A 499 5.66 36.40 7.67
CA GLU A 499 4.19 36.33 7.57
C GLU A 499 3.61 37.15 6.41
N LYS A 500 4.28 38.26 6.03
CA LYS A 500 3.84 39.05 4.87
C LYS A 500 4.03 38.34 3.55
N THR A 501 5.03 37.46 3.46
CA THR A 501 5.36 36.71 2.24
C THR A 501 4.48 35.48 2.10
N ILE A 502 4.38 34.68 3.16
CA ILE A 502 3.49 33.52 3.24
C ILE A 502 3.07 33.34 4.71
N SER A 503 1.77 33.18 4.95
CA SER A 503 1.29 33.09 6.34
C SER A 503 1.51 31.71 6.93
N THR A 504 1.75 31.63 8.24
CA THR A 504 1.83 30.34 8.95
C THR A 504 0.54 29.53 8.79
N LYS A 505 -0.63 30.19 8.76
CA LYS A 505 -1.91 29.54 8.48
C LYS A 505 -1.95 28.90 7.08
N LEU A 506 -1.40 29.53 6.05
CA LEU A 506 -1.38 28.92 4.72
C LEU A 506 -0.42 27.72 4.65
N ILE A 507 0.75 27.82 5.28
CA ILE A 507 1.68 26.69 5.43
C ILE A 507 0.98 25.52 6.15
N TYR A 508 0.22 25.79 7.21
CA TYR A 508 -0.57 24.78 7.90
C TYR A 508 -1.55 24.08 6.97
N LEU A 509 -2.29 24.84 6.15
CA LEU A 509 -3.27 24.27 5.23
C LEU A 509 -2.62 23.33 4.21
N PHE A 510 -1.45 23.70 3.67
CA PHE A 510 -0.68 22.81 2.80
C PHE A 510 -0.21 21.55 3.54
N LEU A 511 0.41 21.70 4.71
CA LEU A 511 0.87 20.52 5.48
C LEU A 511 -0.30 19.62 5.90
N LYS A 512 -1.47 20.20 6.19
CA LYS A 512 -2.65 19.44 6.58
C LYS A 512 -3.25 18.65 5.43
N SER A 513 -3.21 19.15 4.19
CA SER A 513 -3.71 18.42 3.03
C SER A 513 -2.81 17.24 2.63
N ILE A 514 -1.55 17.22 3.07
CA ILE A 514 -0.60 16.11 2.87
C ILE A 514 -0.31 15.32 4.15
N GLN A 515 -1.29 15.25 5.06
CA GLN A 515 -1.17 14.58 6.36
C GLN A 515 -0.69 13.13 6.23
N GLU A 516 -1.15 12.40 5.21
CA GLU A 516 -0.79 11.00 4.97
C GLU A 516 0.65 10.84 4.48
N GLU A 517 1.14 11.76 3.66
CA GLU A 517 2.53 11.80 3.22
C GLU A 517 3.47 12.08 4.40
N ILE A 518 3.07 12.96 5.31
CA ILE A 518 3.84 13.27 6.53
C ILE A 518 3.89 12.06 7.48
N TYR A 519 2.79 11.29 7.60
CA TYR A 519 2.83 10.00 8.29
C TYR A 519 3.79 9.01 7.61
N GLY A 520 3.93 9.08 6.29
CA GLY A 520 4.91 8.29 5.53
C GLY A 520 6.37 8.58 5.88
N LEU A 521 6.68 9.66 6.61
CA LEU A 521 8.02 9.99 7.08
C LEU A 521 8.41 9.24 8.37
N GLN A 522 7.49 8.52 9.00
CA GLN A 522 7.74 7.78 10.23
C GLN A 522 8.90 6.76 10.08
N ARG A 523 9.80 6.74 11.05
CA ARG A 523 10.89 5.77 11.17
C ARG A 523 10.78 4.98 12.48
N GLY A 524 11.17 3.70 12.45
CA GLY A 524 11.22 2.81 13.62
C GLY A 524 9.97 1.94 13.79
N GLN A 525 10.15 0.62 13.93
CA GLN A 525 9.07 -0.38 13.98
C GLN A 525 8.34 -0.43 15.34
N ALA A 526 9.03 -0.11 16.45
CA ALA A 526 8.46 -0.20 17.80
C ALA A 526 7.89 1.13 18.33
N GLN A 527 8.50 2.26 17.96
CA GLN A 527 8.03 3.61 18.31
C GLN A 527 8.31 4.55 17.12
N PRO A 528 7.30 4.81 16.27
CA PRO A 528 7.49 5.63 15.09
C PRO A 528 7.88 7.07 15.45
N HIS A 529 8.76 7.65 14.65
CA HIS A 529 9.28 9.00 14.81
C HIS A 529 9.36 9.76 13.48
N VAL A 530 9.08 11.06 13.53
CA VAL A 530 9.24 12.02 12.42
C VAL A 530 10.26 13.08 12.85
N TYR A 531 11.33 13.21 12.07
CA TYR A 531 12.45 14.09 12.38
C TYR A 531 12.32 15.44 11.69
N ALA A 532 12.80 16.50 12.34
CA ALA A 532 12.80 17.86 11.78
C ALA A 532 13.53 17.95 10.42
N GLU A 533 14.60 17.17 10.25
CA GLU A 533 15.37 17.08 9.00
C GLU A 533 14.52 16.54 7.84
N ASP A 534 13.66 15.55 8.11
CA ASP A 534 12.75 15.01 7.09
C ASP A 534 11.68 16.06 6.72
N LEU A 535 11.12 16.74 7.74
CA LEU A 535 10.15 17.83 7.55
C LEU A 535 10.74 18.99 6.74
N ALA A 536 12.01 19.33 6.95
CA ALA A 536 12.71 20.40 6.25
C ALA A 536 12.74 20.20 4.72
N THR A 537 12.73 18.94 4.26
CA THR A 537 12.78 18.59 2.83
C THR A 537 11.42 18.56 2.14
N ILE A 538 10.31 18.69 2.88
CA ILE A 538 8.97 18.74 2.30
C ILE A 538 8.88 19.93 1.35
N LYS A 539 8.43 19.71 0.11
CA LYS A 539 8.19 20.78 -0.86
C LYS A 539 6.72 21.19 -0.82
N ILE A 540 6.46 22.47 -0.58
CA ILE A 540 5.11 23.06 -0.55
C ILE A 540 4.94 24.12 -1.63
N PRO A 541 3.69 24.40 -2.07
CA PRO A 541 3.43 25.41 -3.08
C PRO A 541 3.81 26.81 -2.61
N PHE A 542 4.26 27.64 -3.54
CA PHE A 542 4.54 29.05 -3.29
C PHE A 542 3.84 29.95 -4.33
N PRO A 543 2.50 30.01 -4.32
CA PRO A 543 1.75 30.76 -5.32
C PRO A 543 1.86 32.29 -5.10
N PRO A 544 1.52 33.10 -6.12
CA PRO A 544 1.49 34.55 -5.99
C PRO A 544 0.59 35.05 -4.84
N LYS A 545 0.92 36.20 -4.26
CA LYS A 545 0.24 36.73 -3.06
C LYS A 545 -1.28 36.84 -3.20
N GLU A 546 -1.76 37.26 -4.37
CA GLU A 546 -3.20 37.36 -4.65
C GLU A 546 -3.91 35.98 -4.57
N ILE A 547 -3.25 34.91 -5.01
CA ILE A 547 -3.78 33.54 -4.93
C ILE A 547 -3.75 33.03 -3.49
N GLN A 548 -2.68 33.33 -2.74
CA GLN A 548 -2.60 32.99 -1.31
C GLN A 548 -3.80 33.59 -0.54
N GLU A 549 -4.12 34.86 -0.78
CA GLU A 549 -5.22 35.57 -0.12
C GLU A 549 -6.60 34.97 -0.47
N LYS A 550 -6.80 34.59 -1.74
CA LYS A 550 -8.04 33.91 -2.17
C LYS A 550 -8.23 32.55 -1.51
N ILE A 551 -7.17 31.73 -1.44
CA ILE A 551 -7.19 30.42 -0.78
C ILE A 551 -7.60 30.57 0.68
N VAL A 552 -6.91 31.46 1.42
CA VAL A 552 -7.16 31.68 2.85
C VAL A 552 -8.59 32.17 3.08
N ALA A 553 -9.06 33.16 2.32
CA ALA A 553 -10.40 33.72 2.49
C ALA A 553 -11.52 32.69 2.30
N GLU A 554 -11.41 31.81 1.29
CA GLU A 554 -12.42 30.77 1.06
C GLU A 554 -12.40 29.68 2.12
N ILE A 555 -11.21 29.26 2.56
CA ILE A 555 -11.09 28.25 3.61
C ILE A 555 -11.58 28.80 4.96
N GLU A 556 -11.27 30.05 5.30
CA GLU A 556 -11.82 30.70 6.50
C GLU A 556 -13.35 30.78 6.48
N ALA A 557 -13.95 31.00 5.30
CA ALA A 557 -15.40 30.98 5.16
C ALA A 557 -15.99 29.59 5.42
N LEU A 558 -15.29 28.51 5.05
CA LEU A 558 -15.67 27.14 5.39
C LEU A 558 -15.47 26.86 6.89
N GLU A 559 -14.34 27.25 7.47
CA GLU A 559 -14.07 27.07 8.92
C GLU A 559 -15.15 27.75 9.78
N LYS A 560 -15.61 28.94 9.38
CA LYS A 560 -16.75 29.61 10.05
C LYS A 560 -18.06 28.82 9.94
N LYS A 561 -18.28 28.06 8.87
CA LYS A 561 -19.47 27.19 8.73
C LYS A 561 -19.33 25.94 9.60
N GLU A 562 -18.14 25.34 9.64
CA GLU A 562 -17.83 24.21 10.54
C GLU A 562 -18.09 24.58 11.99
N GLU A 563 -17.59 25.73 12.44
CA GLU A 563 -17.72 26.16 13.83
C GLU A 563 -19.19 26.37 14.22
N LYS A 564 -19.96 27.05 13.36
CA LYS A 564 -21.41 27.21 13.55
C LYS A 564 -22.14 25.87 13.58
N ALA A 565 -21.74 24.91 12.77
CA ALA A 565 -22.34 23.57 12.76
C ALA A 565 -22.04 22.83 14.07
N LYS A 566 -20.81 22.90 14.58
CA LYS A 566 -20.42 22.31 15.87
C LYS A 566 -21.21 22.94 17.03
N GLU A 567 -21.25 24.27 17.10
CA GLU A 567 -22.04 24.99 18.12
C GLU A 567 -23.53 24.61 18.06
N HIS A 568 -24.10 24.46 16.86
CA HIS A 568 -25.50 24.07 16.67
C HIS A 568 -25.76 22.64 17.17
N ILE A 569 -24.85 21.70 16.86
CA ILE A 569 -24.93 20.31 17.34
C ILE A 569 -24.91 20.27 18.87
N GLU A 570 -23.99 20.99 19.52
CA GLU A 570 -23.89 21.00 20.98
C GLU A 570 -25.15 21.60 21.63
N LYS A 571 -25.69 22.70 21.09
CA LYS A 571 -26.98 23.27 21.56
C LYS A 571 -28.14 22.30 21.41
N LEU A 572 -28.21 21.57 20.30
CA LEU A 572 -29.28 20.58 20.08
C LEU A 572 -29.15 19.39 21.04
N LYS A 573 -27.94 18.87 21.25
CA LYS A 573 -27.68 17.81 22.24
C LYS A 573 -28.06 18.25 23.65
N GLU A 574 -27.72 19.47 24.03
CA GLU A 574 -28.12 20.06 25.31
C GLU A 574 -29.65 20.18 25.42
N SER A 575 -30.33 20.61 24.35
CA SER A 575 -31.79 20.69 24.30
C SER A 575 -32.46 19.31 24.46
N ILE A 576 -31.93 18.27 23.81
CA ILE A 576 -32.39 16.88 23.96
C ILE A 576 -32.19 16.42 25.41
N ALA A 577 -31.02 16.65 26.01
CA ALA A 577 -30.75 16.28 27.39
C ALA A 577 -31.69 16.99 28.37
N ASN A 578 -31.96 18.28 28.16
CA ASN A 578 -32.86 19.06 28.99
C ASN A 578 -34.31 18.55 28.98
N LYS A 579 -34.80 17.97 27.87
CA LYS A 579 -36.14 17.35 27.81
C LYS A 579 -36.34 16.20 28.82
N PHE A 580 -35.27 15.57 29.28
CA PHE A 580 -35.32 14.49 30.27
C PHE A 580 -34.76 14.87 31.65
N ASN A 581 -34.07 16.02 31.75
CA ASN A 581 -33.45 16.54 32.97
C ASN A 581 -34.27 17.63 33.67
N THR A 582 -35.22 18.29 33.00
CA THR A 582 -36.05 19.30 33.65
C THR A 582 -36.93 18.67 34.73
N ASN A 583 -36.71 19.09 35.98
CA ASN A 583 -37.52 18.82 37.17
C ASN A 583 -38.96 19.39 37.12
N THR A 584 -39.48 19.66 35.92
CA THR A 584 -40.90 19.82 35.63
C THR A 584 -41.35 18.47 35.06
N THR A 585 -42.05 17.60 35.79
CA THR A 585 -43.29 17.93 36.50
C THR A 585 -43.63 16.90 37.59
N ASN A 586 -44.06 17.39 38.76
CA ASN A 586 -44.87 16.67 39.76
C ASN A 586 -46.24 16.17 39.19
N THR A 587 -46.40 16.04 37.87
CA THR A 587 -47.66 15.67 37.20
C THR A 587 -47.66 14.25 36.65
N TYR A 588 -46.52 13.57 36.60
CA TYR A 588 -46.42 12.19 36.12
C TYR A 588 -46.17 11.23 37.27
N GLU A 589 -46.71 10.02 37.16
CA GLU A 589 -46.55 9.01 38.17
C GLU A 589 -45.10 8.49 38.19
N MET A 590 -44.54 8.36 39.38
CA MET A 590 -43.24 7.74 39.58
C MET A 590 -43.40 6.22 39.53
N GLN A 591 -42.70 5.58 38.60
CA GLN A 591 -42.69 4.13 38.47
C GLN A 591 -41.27 3.61 38.61
N LYS A 592 -41.12 2.39 39.15
CA LYS A 592 -39.81 1.73 39.18
C LYS A 592 -39.44 1.33 37.75
N LEU A 593 -38.16 1.38 37.41
CA LEU A 593 -37.71 1.04 36.07
C LEU A 593 -38.09 -0.40 35.67
N GLY A 594 -38.07 -1.34 36.61
CA GLY A 594 -38.55 -2.71 36.35
C GLY A 594 -40.07 -2.83 36.16
N ASP A 595 -40.84 -1.82 36.55
CA ASP A 595 -42.27 -1.71 36.23
C ASP A 595 -42.48 -1.15 34.82
N VAL A 596 -41.51 -0.39 34.28
CA VAL A 596 -41.53 0.24 32.94
C VAL A 596 -40.98 -0.70 31.85
N CYS A 597 -39.94 -1.47 32.14
CA CYS A 597 -39.30 -2.36 31.16
C CYS A 597 -38.76 -3.65 31.80
N ASP A 598 -38.68 -4.70 30.97
CA ASP A 598 -37.98 -5.93 31.32
C ASP A 598 -36.52 -5.83 30.87
N MET A 599 -35.61 -6.26 31.73
CA MET A 599 -34.17 -6.21 31.47
C MET A 599 -33.59 -7.62 31.57
N ARG A 600 -33.03 -8.13 30.47
CA ARG A 600 -32.43 -9.47 30.43
C ARG A 600 -31.06 -9.44 29.80
N ALA A 601 -30.15 -10.23 30.35
CA ALA A 601 -28.86 -10.46 29.70
C ALA A 601 -29.07 -11.15 28.35
N GLY A 602 -28.25 -10.79 27.37
CA GLY A 602 -28.15 -11.54 26.12
C GLY A 602 -27.59 -12.96 26.33
N MET A 603 -27.40 -13.68 25.22
CA MET A 603 -26.94 -15.06 25.25
C MET A 603 -25.43 -15.16 25.04
N PHE A 604 -24.80 -16.14 25.68
CA PHE A 604 -23.39 -16.42 25.43
C PHE A 604 -23.15 -16.81 23.97
N VAL A 605 -22.08 -16.28 23.37
CA VAL A 605 -21.58 -16.69 22.06
C VAL A 605 -20.07 -16.87 22.14
N ASN A 606 -19.55 -17.95 21.55
CA ASN A 606 -18.11 -18.20 21.53
C ASN A 606 -17.43 -17.18 20.61
N VAL A 607 -16.27 -16.66 21.01
CA VAL A 607 -15.50 -15.68 20.22
C VAL A 607 -15.16 -16.22 18.83
N GLY A 608 -14.90 -17.52 18.70
CA GLY A 608 -14.62 -18.15 17.39
C GLY A 608 -15.81 -18.17 16.42
N ASP A 609 -17.03 -17.95 16.92
CA ASP A 609 -18.26 -17.92 16.12
C ASP A 609 -18.70 -16.49 15.75
N ILE A 610 -17.93 -15.47 16.18
CA ILE A 610 -18.14 -14.08 15.81
C ILE A 610 -17.22 -13.75 14.63
N HIS A 611 -17.83 -13.39 13.50
CA HIS A 611 -17.14 -12.98 12.29
C HIS A 611 -16.96 -11.46 12.26
N ASP A 612 -15.78 -10.97 11.86
CA ASP A 612 -15.47 -9.53 11.86
C ASP A 612 -16.15 -8.75 10.71
N SER A 613 -16.58 -9.43 9.64
CA SER A 613 -17.16 -8.83 8.44
C SER A 613 -18.59 -9.28 8.15
N VAL A 614 -19.37 -8.40 7.51
CA VAL A 614 -20.71 -8.71 7.03
C VAL A 614 -20.60 -9.78 5.94
N GLN A 615 -21.28 -10.91 6.12
CA GLN A 615 -21.44 -11.93 5.08
C GLN A 615 -22.93 -12.25 4.91
N ASN A 616 -23.31 -12.70 3.72
CA ASN A 616 -24.68 -13.11 3.46
C ASN A 616 -25.12 -14.22 4.43
N GLY A 617 -26.25 -13.99 5.11
CA GLY A 617 -26.80 -14.92 6.09
C GLY A 617 -26.27 -14.76 7.52
N LEU A 618 -25.41 -13.77 7.80
CA LEU A 618 -25.02 -13.42 9.18
C LEU A 618 -25.83 -12.25 9.71
N TYR A 619 -26.06 -12.27 11.02
CA TYR A 619 -26.76 -11.23 11.78
C TYR A 619 -25.77 -10.42 12.62
N PRO A 620 -25.95 -9.11 12.76
CA PRO A 620 -25.16 -8.29 13.68
C PRO A 620 -25.14 -8.87 15.10
N CYS A 621 -23.96 -8.94 15.70
CA CYS A 621 -23.73 -9.41 17.06
C CYS A 621 -23.28 -8.23 17.92
N TYR A 622 -24.09 -7.87 18.91
CA TYR A 622 -23.87 -6.73 19.79
C TYR A 622 -23.48 -7.19 21.19
N GLY A 623 -22.39 -6.63 21.70
CA GLY A 623 -22.09 -6.66 23.13
C GLY A 623 -22.63 -5.42 23.84
N GLY A 624 -22.18 -5.23 25.08
CA GLY A 624 -22.50 -4.02 25.83
C GLY A 624 -22.00 -2.73 25.19
N ASN A 625 -20.92 -2.81 24.39
CA ASN A 625 -20.25 -1.64 23.82
C ASN A 625 -20.58 -1.38 22.35
N GLY A 626 -21.69 -1.92 21.87
CA GLY A 626 -22.09 -1.84 20.48
C GLY A 626 -21.70 -3.10 19.69
N LEU A 627 -21.54 -2.95 18.38
CA LEU A 627 -21.31 -4.04 17.45
C LEU A 627 -19.97 -4.73 17.72
N ARG A 628 -20.00 -6.06 17.94
CA ARG A 628 -18.82 -6.93 18.12
C ARG A 628 -18.44 -7.71 16.87
N GLY A 629 -19.33 -7.83 15.90
CA GLY A 629 -19.14 -8.61 14.69
C GLY A 629 -20.48 -9.19 14.21
N TYR A 630 -20.45 -10.36 13.59
CA TYR A 630 -21.61 -11.00 12.98
C TYR A 630 -21.67 -12.50 13.29
N THR A 631 -22.87 -13.01 13.55
CA THR A 631 -23.12 -14.42 13.93
C THR A 631 -24.14 -15.07 13.00
N LYS A 632 -24.08 -16.40 12.86
CA LYS A 632 -25.05 -17.15 12.03
C LYS A 632 -26.48 -17.16 12.59
N THR A 633 -26.62 -16.93 13.89
CA THR A 633 -27.90 -16.92 14.60
C THR A 633 -28.15 -15.56 15.23
N PHE A 634 -29.42 -15.22 15.42
CA PHE A 634 -29.87 -14.04 16.14
C PHE A 634 -30.67 -14.46 17.37
N THR A 635 -30.77 -13.57 18.36
CA THR A 635 -31.55 -13.80 19.58
C THR A 635 -32.78 -12.91 19.67
N HIS A 636 -32.78 -11.76 18.97
CA HIS A 636 -33.85 -10.77 19.00
C HIS A 636 -34.12 -10.23 17.60
N GLU A 637 -35.37 -9.82 17.37
CA GLU A 637 -35.82 -9.15 16.15
C GLU A 637 -36.70 -7.96 16.52
N GLY A 638 -36.34 -6.75 16.08
CA GLY A 638 -37.10 -5.52 16.33
C GLY A 638 -36.22 -4.40 16.85
N LEU A 639 -36.86 -3.37 17.40
CA LEU A 639 -36.19 -2.19 17.96
C LEU A 639 -36.02 -2.36 19.47
N TYR A 640 -34.77 -2.29 19.97
CA TYR A 640 -34.45 -2.47 21.38
C TYR A 640 -33.33 -1.53 21.82
N SER A 641 -33.33 -1.17 23.11
CA SER A 641 -32.16 -0.57 23.76
C SER A 641 -31.26 -1.67 24.34
N LEU A 642 -29.96 -1.55 24.14
CA LEU A 642 -28.95 -2.42 24.73
C LEU A 642 -28.10 -1.61 25.72
N VAL A 643 -27.95 -2.10 26.95
CA VAL A 643 -27.12 -1.46 27.98
C VAL A 643 -25.87 -2.28 28.24
N GLY A 644 -24.69 -1.66 28.20
CA GLY A 644 -23.45 -2.32 28.55
C GLY A 644 -23.34 -2.59 30.03
N ARG A 645 -23.00 -3.83 30.41
CA ARG A 645 -23.09 -4.26 31.81
C ARG A 645 -21.75 -4.51 32.50
N GLN A 646 -20.64 -4.54 31.76
CA GLN A 646 -19.31 -4.86 32.29
C GLN A 646 -18.22 -4.10 31.53
N GLY A 647 -17.17 -3.68 32.25
CA GLY A 647 -15.96 -3.08 31.67
C GLY A 647 -15.95 -1.55 31.68
N ALA A 648 -14.95 -0.95 31.02
CA ALA A 648 -14.69 0.49 31.08
C ALA A 648 -15.85 1.37 30.56
N LEU A 649 -16.70 0.83 29.68
CA LEU A 649 -17.85 1.51 29.09
C LEU A 649 -19.19 1.06 29.70
N CYS A 650 -19.17 0.43 30.87
CA CYS A 650 -20.37 -0.02 31.59
C CYS A 650 -21.40 1.12 31.75
N GLY A 651 -22.67 0.86 31.45
CA GLY A 651 -23.77 1.83 31.52
C GLY A 651 -24.04 2.61 30.23
N ASN A 652 -23.26 2.43 29.17
CA ASN A 652 -23.60 2.98 27.85
C ASN A 652 -24.87 2.33 27.28
N VAL A 653 -25.61 3.07 26.44
CA VAL A 653 -26.89 2.63 25.87
C VAL A 653 -26.84 2.76 24.35
N HIS A 654 -27.21 1.70 23.64
CA HIS A 654 -27.27 1.65 22.18
C HIS A 654 -28.68 1.31 21.72
N LEU A 655 -29.17 1.97 20.67
CA LEU A 655 -30.43 1.62 20.02
C LEU A 655 -30.14 0.70 18.83
N VAL A 656 -30.79 -0.46 18.78
CA VAL A 656 -30.57 -1.49 17.75
C VAL A 656 -31.90 -1.86 17.11
N ASN A 657 -31.91 -1.99 15.79
CA ASN A 657 -33.10 -2.39 15.01
C ASN A 657 -32.79 -3.58 14.09
N GLY A 658 -33.80 -4.43 13.86
CA GLY A 658 -33.72 -5.60 12.97
C GLY A 658 -33.38 -6.89 13.71
N LYS A 659 -32.88 -7.90 12.98
CA LYS A 659 -32.47 -9.19 13.54
C LYS A 659 -31.02 -9.12 14.04
N PHE A 660 -30.79 -9.40 15.31
CA PHE A 660 -29.45 -9.33 15.90
C PHE A 660 -29.24 -10.33 17.05
N HIS A 661 -27.97 -10.60 17.34
CA HIS A 661 -27.54 -11.39 18.49
C HIS A 661 -27.02 -10.47 19.60
N ALA A 662 -27.73 -10.35 20.72
CA ALA A 662 -27.20 -9.70 21.92
C ALA A 662 -26.38 -10.69 22.73
N THR A 663 -25.12 -10.37 23.04
CA THR A 663 -24.28 -11.23 23.89
C THR A 663 -24.60 -11.07 25.38
N GLU A 664 -24.12 -11.99 26.21
CA GLU A 664 -24.22 -11.99 27.67
C GLU A 664 -23.71 -10.71 28.36
N HIS A 665 -22.88 -9.93 27.67
CA HIS A 665 -22.35 -8.64 28.14
C HIS A 665 -23.26 -7.44 27.82
N ALA A 666 -24.39 -7.64 27.13
CA ALA A 666 -25.42 -6.65 26.90
C ALA A 666 -26.68 -6.98 27.74
N LEU A 667 -27.31 -5.97 28.31
CA LEU A 667 -28.67 -6.04 28.81
C LEU A 667 -29.63 -5.59 27.72
N VAL A 668 -30.50 -6.47 27.25
CA VAL A 668 -31.59 -6.16 26.33
C VAL A 668 -32.75 -5.59 27.13
N ILE A 669 -33.17 -4.37 26.79
CA ILE A 669 -34.26 -3.66 27.44
C ILE A 669 -35.51 -3.78 26.58
N THR A 670 -36.55 -4.43 27.12
CA THR A 670 -37.84 -4.63 26.45
C THR A 670 -38.89 -3.73 27.11
N PRO A 671 -39.46 -2.75 26.39
CA PRO A 671 -40.49 -1.88 26.95
C PRO A 671 -41.80 -2.65 27.19
N LYS A 672 -42.58 -2.25 28.20
CA LYS A 672 -43.94 -2.77 28.43
C LYS A 672 -44.98 -2.05 27.56
N LEU A 673 -46.22 -2.53 27.57
CA LEU A 673 -47.33 -2.18 26.64
C LEU A 673 -47.61 -0.67 26.45
N ASN A 674 -47.18 0.20 27.36
CA ASN A 674 -47.43 1.66 27.33
C ASN A 674 -46.14 2.50 27.28
N VAL A 675 -45.03 1.92 26.83
CA VAL A 675 -43.72 2.58 26.80
C VAL A 675 -43.19 2.61 25.38
N ASP A 676 -42.94 3.81 24.87
CA ASP A 676 -42.27 4.00 23.59
C ASP A 676 -40.79 3.61 23.71
N THR A 677 -40.32 2.80 22.76
CA THR A 677 -38.95 2.24 22.79
C THR A 677 -37.88 3.32 22.64
N ILE A 678 -38.13 4.32 21.78
CA ILE A 678 -37.19 5.42 21.51
C ILE A 678 -37.19 6.37 22.70
N TRP A 679 -38.35 6.65 23.28
CA TRP A 679 -38.43 7.43 24.51
C TRP A 679 -37.62 6.78 25.64
N LEU A 680 -37.80 5.46 25.85
CA LEU A 680 -37.09 4.71 26.88
C LEU A 680 -35.57 4.74 26.62
N TYR A 681 -35.14 4.62 25.37
CA TYR A 681 -33.73 4.75 25.00
C TYR A 681 -33.12 6.07 25.46
N HIS A 682 -33.73 7.21 25.11
CA HIS A 682 -33.22 8.53 25.53
C HIS A 682 -33.30 8.73 27.04
N LYS A 683 -34.35 8.20 27.69
CA LYS A 683 -34.46 8.24 29.15
C LYS A 683 -33.31 7.49 29.83
N LEU A 684 -32.95 6.30 29.34
CA LEU A 684 -31.83 5.52 29.88
C LEU A 684 -30.49 6.24 29.69
N ILE A 685 -30.28 6.94 28.57
CA ILE A 685 -29.09 7.77 28.35
C ILE A 685 -29.05 8.90 29.39
N SER A 686 -30.16 9.61 29.58
CA SER A 686 -30.22 10.75 30.51
C SER A 686 -29.95 10.34 31.97
N MET A 687 -30.18 9.08 32.30
CA MET A 687 -29.92 8.52 33.64
C MET A 687 -28.44 8.26 33.92
N ASN A 688 -27.53 8.41 32.95
CA ASN A 688 -26.09 8.17 33.12
C ASN A 688 -25.80 6.87 33.91
N LEU A 689 -26.24 5.73 33.38
CA LEU A 689 -26.38 4.47 34.14
C LEU A 689 -25.08 3.96 34.79
N ASN A 690 -23.91 4.41 34.33
CA ASN A 690 -22.62 4.11 34.95
C ASN A 690 -22.57 4.48 36.45
N GLN A 691 -23.32 5.50 36.87
CA GLN A 691 -23.39 5.92 38.27
C GLN A 691 -23.96 4.84 39.21
N TYR A 692 -24.64 3.83 38.68
CA TYR A 692 -25.20 2.69 39.42
C TYR A 692 -24.34 1.42 39.33
N ALA A 693 -23.18 1.50 38.66
CA ALA A 693 -22.26 0.38 38.53
C ALA A 693 -21.50 0.11 39.84
N THR A 694 -21.19 -1.16 40.10
CA THR A 694 -20.45 -1.62 41.27
C THR A 694 -19.06 -2.13 40.87
N GLY A 695 -18.07 -1.94 41.74
CA GLY A 695 -16.68 -2.39 41.53
C GLY A 695 -15.77 -1.30 40.94
N THR A 696 -14.57 -1.12 41.51
CA THR A 696 -13.63 -0.04 41.15
C THR A 696 -12.69 -0.41 39.99
N ALA A 697 -12.23 -1.66 39.91
CA ALA A 697 -11.30 -2.10 38.86
C ALA A 697 -12.00 -2.57 37.57
N GLN A 698 -13.21 -3.12 37.68
CA GLN A 698 -14.05 -3.52 36.55
C GLN A 698 -15.52 -3.24 36.89
N PRO A 699 -16.05 -2.09 36.47
CA PRO A 699 -17.43 -1.71 36.77
C PRO A 699 -18.42 -2.71 36.20
N GLY A 700 -19.41 -3.11 37.01
CA GLY A 700 -20.47 -4.03 36.64
C GLY A 700 -21.86 -3.49 36.98
N LEU A 701 -22.82 -3.63 36.06
CA LEU A 701 -24.20 -3.19 36.23
C LEU A 701 -25.12 -4.41 36.28
N SER A 702 -25.81 -4.57 37.41
CA SER A 702 -26.74 -5.68 37.63
C SER A 702 -28.19 -5.21 37.39
N VAL A 703 -29.06 -6.12 36.94
CA VAL A 703 -30.50 -5.83 36.80
C VAL A 703 -31.10 -5.45 38.16
N ILE A 704 -30.64 -6.09 39.25
CA ILE A 704 -31.10 -5.83 40.61
C ILE A 704 -30.86 -4.38 41.03
N ASN A 705 -29.76 -3.76 40.58
CA ASN A 705 -29.45 -2.36 40.88
C ASN A 705 -30.32 -1.39 40.08
N LEU A 706 -30.72 -1.77 38.86
CA LEU A 706 -31.50 -0.91 37.96
C LEU A 706 -33.01 -0.97 38.23
N THR A 707 -33.54 -2.15 38.53
CA THR A 707 -34.97 -2.40 38.78
C THR A 707 -35.63 -1.40 39.75
N PRO A 708 -35.05 -1.06 40.92
CA PRO A 708 -35.70 -0.19 41.89
C PRO A 708 -35.60 1.32 41.57
N ILE A 709 -34.81 1.72 40.56
CA ILE A 709 -34.63 3.13 40.21
C ILE A 709 -35.97 3.71 39.79
N GLN A 710 -36.37 4.85 40.36
CA GLN A 710 -37.63 5.49 40.04
C GLN A 710 -37.47 6.50 38.91
N ILE A 711 -38.41 6.49 37.97
CA ILE A 711 -38.50 7.43 36.87
C ILE A 711 -39.93 7.96 36.74
N TYR A 712 -40.05 9.22 36.32
CA TYR A 712 -41.33 9.79 35.89
C TYR A 712 -41.70 9.19 34.53
N LEU A 713 -42.83 8.47 34.46
CA LEU A 713 -43.34 7.93 33.21
C LEU A 713 -44.51 8.79 32.69
N PRO A 714 -44.32 9.59 31.63
CA PRO A 714 -45.42 10.33 31.02
C PRO A 714 -46.36 9.39 30.25
N PRO A 715 -47.62 9.79 29.98
CA PRO A 715 -48.52 9.03 29.13
C PRO A 715 -47.91 8.76 27.74
N LEU A 716 -48.27 7.62 27.12
CA LEU A 716 -47.71 7.19 25.83
C LEU A 716 -47.80 8.28 24.74
N SER A 717 -48.89 9.05 24.69
CA SER A 717 -49.04 10.15 23.74
C SER A 717 -48.00 11.27 23.93
N GLU A 718 -47.64 11.58 25.16
CA GLU A 718 -46.61 12.58 25.46
C GLU A 718 -45.20 12.01 25.20
N GLN A 719 -44.97 10.72 25.48
CA GLN A 719 -43.73 10.04 25.08
C GLN A 719 -43.51 10.16 23.56
N GLN A 720 -44.53 9.84 22.76
CA GLN A 720 -44.48 9.92 21.30
C GLN A 720 -44.26 11.35 20.80
N LYS A 721 -44.82 12.36 21.48
CA LYS A 721 -44.58 13.77 21.16
C LYS A 721 -43.12 14.17 21.43
N ILE A 722 -42.57 13.79 22.58
CA ILE A 722 -41.16 14.02 22.92
C ILE A 722 -40.25 13.36 21.87
N VAL A 723 -40.53 12.11 21.50
CA VAL A 723 -39.79 11.36 20.47
C VAL A 723 -39.87 12.05 19.11
N SER A 724 -41.04 12.55 18.71
CA SER A 724 -41.20 13.29 17.46
C SER A 724 -40.38 14.59 17.44
N GLU A 725 -40.31 15.30 18.56
CA GLU A 725 -39.49 16.51 18.69
C GLU A 725 -37.99 16.19 18.65
N ILE A 726 -37.56 15.13 19.33
CA ILE A 726 -36.16 14.67 19.28
C ILE A 726 -35.78 14.24 17.87
N GLY A 727 -36.62 13.49 17.17
CA GLY A 727 -36.36 13.08 15.79
C GLY A 727 -36.11 14.27 14.86
N LYS A 728 -36.82 15.39 15.05
CA LYS A 728 -36.55 16.65 14.30
C LYS A 728 -35.19 17.26 14.64
N MET A 729 -34.74 17.16 15.89
CA MET A 729 -33.43 17.64 16.32
C MET A 729 -32.30 16.72 15.81
N GLU A 730 -32.49 15.41 15.85
CA GLU A 730 -31.53 14.43 15.33
C GLU A 730 -31.30 14.58 13.82
N VAL A 731 -32.34 14.90 13.04
CA VAL A 731 -32.20 15.24 11.62
C VAL A 731 -31.30 16.47 11.44
N GLN A 732 -31.50 17.53 12.23
CA GLN A 732 -30.65 18.72 12.16
C GLN A 732 -29.20 18.45 12.61
N ILE A 733 -29.00 17.60 13.62
CA ILE A 733 -27.67 17.15 14.03
C ILE A 733 -27.00 16.41 12.86
N ALA A 734 -27.70 15.50 12.20
CA ALA A 734 -27.15 14.76 11.06
C ALA A 734 -26.81 15.67 9.88
N GLU A 735 -27.63 16.69 9.59
CA GLU A 735 -27.34 17.70 8.56
C GLU A 735 -26.13 18.56 8.90
N ALA A 736 -26.02 19.05 10.15
CA ALA A 736 -24.88 19.81 10.61
C ALA A 736 -23.59 18.96 10.62
N GLN A 737 -23.68 17.67 10.97
CA GLN A 737 -22.55 16.75 10.97
C GLN A 737 -22.01 16.54 9.56
N LYS A 738 -22.87 16.44 8.53
CA LYS A 738 -22.45 16.37 7.12
C LYS A 738 -21.59 17.56 6.69
N ILE A 739 -21.85 18.76 7.22
CA ILE A 739 -21.04 19.96 6.93
C ILE A 739 -19.61 19.76 7.47
N ILE A 740 -19.48 19.23 8.69
CA ILE A 740 -18.19 18.96 9.31
C ILE A 740 -17.44 17.85 8.55
N ASP A 741 -18.13 16.75 8.23
CA ASP A 741 -17.53 15.58 7.59
C ASP A 741 -17.04 15.88 6.16
N SER A 742 -17.75 16.74 5.41
CA SER A 742 -17.37 17.10 4.03
C SER A 742 -16.31 18.19 3.93
N SER A 743 -16.06 18.93 5.01
CA SER A 743 -15.25 20.13 4.93
C SER A 743 -13.76 19.87 4.65
N THR A 744 -13.21 18.74 5.10
CA THR A 744 -11.81 18.37 4.77
C THR A 744 -11.62 18.22 3.26
N GLU A 745 -12.55 17.54 2.57
CA GLU A 745 -12.46 17.38 1.11
C GLU A 745 -12.67 18.71 0.38
N LEU A 746 -13.60 19.55 0.84
CA LEU A 746 -13.83 20.88 0.26
C LEU A 746 -12.60 21.79 0.39
N LYS A 747 -11.89 21.75 1.53
CA LYS A 747 -10.63 22.49 1.72
C LYS A 747 -9.57 22.00 0.72
N ASN A 748 -9.45 20.69 0.52
CA ASN A 748 -8.54 20.11 -0.47
C ASN A 748 -8.91 20.49 -1.91
N GLU A 749 -10.21 20.54 -2.24
CA GLU A 749 -10.70 20.99 -3.54
C GLU A 749 -10.35 22.46 -3.82
N ILE A 750 -10.51 23.34 -2.82
CA ILE A 750 -10.09 24.75 -2.94
C ILE A 750 -8.60 24.84 -3.26
N LEU A 751 -7.75 24.08 -2.55
CA LEU A 751 -6.31 24.05 -2.81
C LEU A 751 -6.02 23.61 -4.26
N ARG A 752 -6.60 22.48 -4.70
CA ARG A 752 -6.42 21.95 -6.07
C ARG A 752 -6.91 22.89 -7.17
N ARG A 753 -7.89 23.74 -6.89
CA ARG A 753 -8.45 24.68 -7.88
C ARG A 753 -7.55 25.90 -8.10
N TYR A 754 -6.81 26.31 -7.08
CA TYR A 754 -5.97 27.51 -7.11
C TYR A 754 -4.49 27.24 -7.41
N LEU A 755 -4.01 26.05 -7.10
CA LEU A 755 -2.66 25.57 -7.39
C LEU A 755 -2.62 24.94 -8.79
#